data_AF-A0A956MPG7-F1
#
_entry.id   AF-A0A956MPG7-F1
#
_cell.length_a   1.000
_cell.length_b   1.000
_cell.length_c   1.000
_cell.angle_alpha   90.00
_cell.angle_beta   90.00
_cell.angle_gamma   90.00
#
_symmetry.space_group_name_H-M   'P 1'
#
loop_
_entity.id
_entity.type
_entity.pdbx_description
1 polymer ?
#
loop_
_entity_poly.entity_id
_entity_poly.type
_entity_poly.pdbx_seq_one_letter_code
_entity_poly.pdbx_strand_id
1 'polypeptide(L)'
;MKKLVYALAALSILWCQNVAAGTSGPSGIYSASSPLAKAEHPRLFVAQGKISNLVGKIQSFYRADYQRFVDHMDGLYTLAPKTGDWDKWNHVIGITRAYSFLYLVDPDMIGGIQSKYKKNDYGRKALEYALYLAKNLPEDWNEEHHGAKNLSTDNGGLASLALQVAYDWTYTLSSLDERRAIADRLIIMWDNRYDSDKVKLENHYTANAHIYAGALCFYGDTDLGPAYQPKAQEMMDSFQQVFLTGQLAVAEKLYEGSSDWIEGDSYGLDAFTSIMFLAAAAESATNINYFYENPWLRYAPYYLYYNIVPKPYKGEHFYSQQNTSSVKAIRDSDTSQIWNIIAAMLADDDPNMAGFASWFSQNSALAVDVDSFDHYSPHLHDVFFKFIFGARHVEPLPPQQANVPLSLKLGQMHAMRSEHESDDATLIHFYATKYWYANGHNEEEQSSFVIHRFGPLAISAANSKNGGDLVPRVDSNGKGFIQNNVVGINDFNPEMPVELGKIRSTFLDDPHFYTDGSPIHIGDVTAREMTSQYDYVNYNYSRSYIGGLKASSARRAMVYLRGQINDEYVVVMDRINSPYEKYFIMHTPVDLQGVNSSWQSMAEGHWKTNGDILKVENRIDQAHGQMYVHSVFPQSKEIHKYGGPGYEWVWADGSRLDYDPSEFTEFAAYMLSNHTLQIRSQEGRFLTVMHIGDANTIGGPTAVTGIEGSEWFGALINEKRAVLFSKTEKPLTDFTYTISTNNRVEHLVTELKPDQLYSVMKNGNLLLNVTSSSEGTIIFNDIAGANGQYRVVQGTTTSVEGTHEHTIPSEIGLSNYPNPFNPTTTVQFDVPMQGQVQLAIFNTQGQLVRKLLTDNLTAGSYRIEWDGKDNSGIRAASGAYFLRLKINNFSKSHMIVLAK
;
A
#
# COMPACT_ATOMS: atom_id res chain seq x y z
N MET A 1 35.56 -13.27 13.46
CA MET A 1 34.23 -13.10 12.84
C MET A 1 33.15 -12.76 13.87
N LYS A 2 32.82 -13.61 14.86
CA LYS A 2 31.79 -13.28 15.90
C LYS A 2 31.96 -11.88 16.55
N LYS A 3 33.17 -11.48 16.96
CA LYS A 3 33.43 -10.13 17.53
C LYS A 3 33.29 -8.96 16.55
N LEU A 4 33.46 -9.19 15.24
CA LEU A 4 33.29 -8.15 14.20
C LEU A 4 31.80 -7.95 13.88
N VAL A 5 31.01 -9.01 13.99
CA VAL A 5 29.54 -9.00 13.84
C VAL A 5 28.88 -8.32 15.04
N TYR A 6 29.34 -8.57 16.27
CA TYR A 6 28.89 -7.83 17.46
C TYR A 6 29.21 -6.33 17.38
N ALA A 7 30.32 -5.94 16.74
CA ALA A 7 30.67 -4.54 16.53
C ALA A 7 29.76 -3.86 15.48
N LEU A 8 29.27 -4.60 14.47
CA LEU A 8 28.33 -4.09 13.47
C LEU A 8 26.89 -3.97 14.01
N ALA A 9 26.45 -4.92 14.85
CA ALA A 9 25.17 -4.82 15.56
C ALA A 9 25.16 -3.67 16.59
N ALA A 10 26.30 -3.42 17.26
CA ALA A 10 26.46 -2.25 18.12
C ALA A 10 26.44 -0.93 17.33
N LEU A 11 26.93 -0.91 16.09
CA LEU A 11 26.87 0.24 15.19
C LEU A 11 25.45 0.54 14.69
N SER A 12 24.58 -0.46 14.51
CA SER A 12 23.15 -0.25 14.19
C SER A 12 22.34 0.23 15.40
N ILE A 13 22.66 -0.24 16.61
CA ILE A 13 22.10 0.28 17.87
C ILE A 13 22.49 1.75 18.05
N LEU A 14 23.76 2.09 17.79
CA LEU A 14 24.23 3.48 17.75
C LEU A 14 23.56 4.28 16.62
N TRP A 15 23.12 3.69 15.51
CA TRP A 15 22.44 4.44 14.45
C TRP A 15 21.00 4.81 14.82
N CYS A 16 20.21 3.89 15.39
CA CYS A 16 18.87 4.22 15.90
C CYS A 16 18.93 5.20 17.08
N GLN A 17 19.91 5.05 17.97
CA GLN A 17 20.12 5.99 19.07
C GLN A 17 20.71 7.34 18.61
N ASN A 18 21.57 7.39 17.60
CA ASN A 18 22.13 8.65 17.07
C ASN A 18 21.17 9.41 16.16
N VAL A 19 20.18 8.74 15.56
CA VAL A 19 19.07 9.44 14.87
C VAL A 19 18.20 10.19 15.88
N ALA A 20 18.02 9.65 17.09
CA ALA A 20 17.36 10.34 18.20
C ALA A 20 18.28 11.38 18.90
N ALA A 21 19.57 11.09 19.04
CA ALA A 21 20.53 11.93 19.79
C ALA A 21 21.09 13.14 19.01
N GLY A 22 20.73 13.31 17.73
CA GLY A 22 21.14 14.46 16.91
C GLY A 22 20.34 15.73 17.13
N THR A 23 19.29 15.70 17.96
CA THR A 23 18.49 16.88 18.31
C THR A 23 18.86 17.35 19.71
N SER A 24 19.37 18.58 19.80
CA SER A 24 19.59 19.29 21.05
C SER A 24 18.29 19.36 21.87
N GLY A 25 18.37 19.15 23.19
CA GLY A 25 17.27 19.30 24.15
C GLY A 25 16.58 20.68 24.14
N PRO A 26 15.49 20.83 24.92
CA PRO A 26 14.26 21.48 24.50
C PRO A 26 14.38 23.01 24.45
N SER A 27 14.29 23.55 23.24
CA SER A 27 13.85 24.92 23.01
C SER A 27 13.01 24.97 21.72
N GLY A 28 11.68 25.02 21.89
CA GLY A 28 10.74 25.49 20.86
C GLY A 28 10.26 24.48 19.81
N ILE A 29 9.60 23.39 20.21
CA ILE A 29 8.79 22.58 19.25
C ILE A 29 7.37 23.11 19.08
N TYR A 30 6.99 24.18 19.76
CA TYR A 30 5.65 24.76 19.64
C TYR A 30 5.74 26.27 19.71
N SER A 31 4.84 26.95 19.02
CA SER A 31 4.85 28.41 18.95
C SER A 31 4.61 29.03 20.34
N ALA A 32 5.20 30.20 20.61
CA ALA A 32 4.87 30.96 21.83
C ALA A 32 3.37 31.31 21.94
N SER A 33 2.67 31.25 20.81
CA SER A 33 1.23 31.43 20.72
C SER A 33 0.39 30.17 20.97
N SER A 34 1.01 29.00 21.16
CA SER A 34 0.28 27.75 21.34
C SER A 34 -0.49 27.71 22.66
N PRO A 35 -1.61 26.97 22.75
CA PRO A 35 -2.31 26.75 24.02
C PRO A 35 -1.42 26.17 25.11
N LEU A 36 -0.52 25.24 24.73
CA LEU A 36 0.45 24.65 25.66
C LEU A 36 1.40 25.71 26.25
N ALA A 37 1.96 26.60 25.43
CA ALA A 37 2.85 27.68 25.89
C ALA A 37 2.14 28.71 26.80
N LYS A 38 0.82 28.87 26.64
CA LYS A 38 0.00 29.81 27.40
C LYS A 38 -0.63 29.20 28.66
N ALA A 39 -0.47 27.89 28.89
CA ALA A 39 -1.23 27.14 29.88
C ALA A 39 -2.76 27.35 29.74
N GLU A 40 -3.24 27.42 28.49
CA GLU A 40 -4.65 27.64 28.17
C GLU A 40 -5.41 26.31 28.14
N HIS A 41 -6.64 26.31 28.68
CA HIS A 41 -7.52 25.15 28.73
C HIS A 41 -8.91 25.49 28.17
N PRO A 42 -9.57 24.55 27.46
CA PRO A 42 -9.04 23.26 27.01
C PRO A 42 -8.05 23.43 25.85
N ARG A 43 -7.22 22.41 25.66
CA ARG A 43 -6.16 22.35 24.63
C ARG A 43 -6.01 20.98 23.97
N LEU A 44 -6.62 19.93 24.52
CA LEU A 44 -6.60 18.61 23.91
C LEU A 44 -7.74 18.46 22.91
N PHE A 45 -7.38 18.12 21.66
CA PHE A 45 -8.26 17.94 20.49
C PHE A 45 -9.06 19.17 20.03
N VAL A 46 -9.37 20.09 20.94
CA VAL A 46 -10.06 21.35 20.67
C VAL A 46 -9.50 22.41 21.61
N ALA A 47 -8.73 23.34 21.05
CA ALA A 47 -8.29 24.52 21.80
C ALA A 47 -9.49 25.44 22.15
N GLN A 48 -9.42 26.14 23.28
CA GLN A 48 -10.44 27.07 23.77
C GLN A 48 -10.98 28.02 22.67
N GLY A 49 -10.10 28.58 21.83
CA GLY A 49 -10.48 29.47 20.73
C GLY A 49 -11.21 28.81 19.55
N LYS A 50 -11.32 27.47 19.53
CA LYS A 50 -11.94 26.68 18.45
C LYS A 50 -13.30 26.06 18.85
N ILE A 51 -13.72 26.20 20.11
CA ILE A 51 -15.00 25.62 20.60
C ILE A 51 -16.21 26.15 19.81
N SER A 52 -16.27 27.44 19.51
CA SER A 52 -17.36 28.03 18.72
C SER A 52 -17.45 27.44 17.31
N ASN A 53 -16.31 27.13 16.68
CA ASN A 53 -16.27 26.48 15.38
C ASN A 53 -16.80 25.05 15.48
N LEU A 54 -16.42 24.30 16.53
CA LEU A 54 -16.96 22.96 16.78
C LEU A 54 -18.48 23.00 16.97
N VAL A 55 -19.00 23.91 17.80
CA VAL A 55 -20.45 24.09 18.01
C VAL A 55 -21.15 24.41 16.69
N GLY A 56 -20.60 25.34 15.89
CA GLY A 56 -21.14 25.69 14.58
C GLY A 56 -21.15 24.51 13.60
N LYS A 57 -20.09 23.68 13.63
CA LYS A 57 -20.01 22.45 12.84
C LYS A 57 -21.09 21.45 13.26
N ILE A 58 -21.22 21.19 14.56
CA ILE A 58 -22.23 20.25 15.07
C ILE A 58 -23.64 20.75 14.70
N GLN A 59 -23.92 22.04 14.91
CA GLN A 59 -25.20 22.65 14.55
C GLN A 59 -25.55 22.48 13.07
N SER A 60 -24.56 22.62 12.18
CA SER A 60 -24.78 22.64 10.74
C SER A 60 -24.85 21.23 10.12
N PHE A 61 -24.04 20.29 10.61
CA PHE A 61 -23.81 19.00 9.96
C PHE A 61 -24.20 17.77 10.79
N TYR A 62 -24.26 17.90 12.12
CA TYR A 62 -24.40 16.75 13.03
C TYR A 62 -25.50 16.91 14.07
N ARG A 63 -26.37 17.90 13.95
CA ARG A 63 -27.36 18.24 14.99
C ARG A 63 -28.25 17.07 15.40
N ALA A 64 -28.75 16.30 14.44
CA ALA A 64 -29.61 15.14 14.73
C ALA A 64 -28.84 14.01 15.42
N ASP A 65 -27.61 13.77 15.00
CA ASP A 65 -26.71 12.77 15.60
C ASP A 65 -26.33 13.18 17.02
N TYR A 66 -26.08 14.47 17.24
CA TYR A 66 -25.79 15.02 18.56
C TYR A 66 -26.99 14.92 19.49
N GLN A 67 -28.23 15.14 19.02
CA GLN A 67 -29.43 14.90 19.83
C GLN A 67 -29.51 13.44 20.28
N ARG A 68 -29.30 12.48 19.37
CA ARG A 68 -29.30 11.05 19.72
C ARG A 68 -28.21 10.69 20.74
N PHE A 69 -27.04 11.31 20.63
CA PHE A 69 -25.98 11.18 21.63
C PHE A 69 -26.41 11.72 22.99
N VAL A 70 -26.97 12.93 23.07
CA VAL A 70 -27.48 13.52 24.32
C VAL A 70 -28.56 12.63 24.94
N ASP A 71 -29.54 12.17 24.15
CA ASP A 71 -30.62 11.30 24.64
C ASP A 71 -30.07 10.00 25.26
N HIS A 72 -29.06 9.40 24.62
CA HIS A 72 -28.41 8.20 25.13
C HIS A 72 -27.69 8.46 26.45
N MET A 73 -26.88 9.53 26.50
CA MET A 73 -26.15 9.90 27.71
C MET A 73 -27.08 10.28 28.86
N ASP A 74 -28.20 10.96 28.58
CA ASP A 74 -29.24 11.25 29.57
C ASP A 74 -29.86 9.98 30.16
N GLY A 75 -29.98 8.93 29.36
CA GLY A 75 -30.42 7.61 29.80
C GLY A 75 -29.43 6.91 30.74
N LEU A 76 -28.12 7.19 30.60
CA LEU A 76 -27.06 6.62 31.43
C LEU A 76 -26.74 7.44 32.68
N TYR A 77 -27.28 8.66 32.82
CA TYR A 77 -26.88 9.61 33.87
C TYR A 77 -27.03 9.08 35.31
N THR A 78 -28.06 8.26 35.57
CA THR A 78 -28.29 7.71 36.91
C THR A 78 -27.40 6.51 37.24
N LEU A 79 -26.61 6.00 36.29
CA LEU A 79 -25.67 4.91 36.54
C LEU A 79 -24.48 5.40 37.36
N ALA A 80 -24.03 4.56 38.29
CA ALA A 80 -22.82 4.78 39.06
C ALA A 80 -21.66 4.00 38.43
N PRO A 81 -20.40 4.46 38.57
CA PRO A 81 -19.24 3.71 38.11
C PRO A 81 -19.11 2.39 38.90
N LYS A 82 -18.68 1.32 38.22
CA LYS A 82 -18.56 -0.04 38.79
C LYS A 82 -17.26 -0.71 38.33
N THR A 83 -16.60 -1.45 39.22
CA THR A 83 -15.43 -2.30 38.96
C THR A 83 -15.82 -3.76 38.69
N GLY A 84 -14.91 -4.52 38.07
CA GLY A 84 -14.99 -5.96 37.83
C GLY A 84 -14.35 -6.34 36.49
N ASP A 85 -14.83 -7.41 35.85
CA ASP A 85 -14.34 -7.88 34.55
C ASP A 85 -14.31 -6.79 33.47
N TRP A 86 -13.46 -7.02 32.46
CA TRP A 86 -13.10 -6.12 31.37
C TRP A 86 -14.18 -5.15 30.86
N ASP A 87 -15.35 -5.66 30.51
CA ASP A 87 -16.45 -4.86 29.95
C ASP A 87 -16.84 -3.67 30.84
N LYS A 88 -16.62 -3.81 32.15
CA LYS A 88 -16.92 -2.75 33.13
C LYS A 88 -15.88 -1.62 33.09
N TRP A 89 -14.60 -1.90 32.82
CA TRP A 89 -13.59 -0.86 32.69
C TRP A 89 -13.79 -0.02 31.43
N ASN A 90 -14.02 -0.65 30.29
CA ASN A 90 -14.33 0.06 29.04
C ASN A 90 -15.54 0.98 29.19
N HIS A 91 -16.56 0.52 29.91
CA HIS A 91 -17.73 1.34 30.22
C HIS A 91 -17.38 2.61 31.03
N VAL A 92 -16.54 2.50 32.07
CA VAL A 92 -16.15 3.66 32.88
C VAL A 92 -15.27 4.62 32.09
N ILE A 93 -14.29 4.11 31.33
CA ILE A 93 -13.39 4.90 30.48
C ILE A 93 -14.20 5.66 29.42
N GLY A 94 -15.12 4.97 28.76
CA GLY A 94 -15.99 5.53 27.75
C GLY A 94 -16.92 6.63 28.28
N ILE A 95 -17.62 6.36 29.38
CA ILE A 95 -18.53 7.34 29.99
C ILE A 95 -17.78 8.60 30.46
N THR A 96 -16.58 8.44 31.01
CA THR A 96 -15.74 9.58 31.43
C THR A 96 -15.52 10.55 30.27
N ARG A 97 -15.16 10.03 29.09
CA ARG A 97 -14.91 10.82 27.87
C ARG A 97 -16.19 11.47 27.35
N ALA A 98 -17.28 10.70 27.26
CA ALA A 98 -18.56 11.18 26.74
C ALA A 98 -19.17 12.33 27.56
N TYR A 99 -19.17 12.24 28.90
CA TYR A 99 -19.66 13.36 29.73
C TYR A 99 -18.71 14.56 29.73
N SER A 100 -17.39 14.33 29.64
CA SER A 100 -16.42 15.42 29.45
C SER A 100 -16.71 16.19 28.17
N PHE A 101 -17.06 15.49 27.08
CA PHE A 101 -17.43 16.10 25.80
C PHE A 101 -18.73 16.92 25.89
N LEU A 102 -19.76 16.41 26.58
CA LEU A 102 -21.00 17.16 26.82
C LEU A 102 -20.75 18.43 27.64
N TYR A 103 -19.81 18.41 28.60
CA TYR A 103 -19.38 19.62 29.28
C TYR A 103 -18.64 20.59 28.33
N LEU A 104 -17.74 20.09 27.48
CA LEU A 104 -16.97 20.90 26.54
C LEU A 104 -17.88 21.68 25.57
N VAL A 105 -18.79 20.97 24.89
CA VAL A 105 -19.63 21.52 23.82
C VAL A 105 -20.83 22.27 24.36
N ASP A 106 -21.36 21.85 25.52
CA ASP A 106 -22.61 22.34 26.12
C ASP A 106 -23.83 22.20 25.19
N PRO A 107 -24.75 21.25 25.44
CA PRO A 107 -25.94 21.08 24.61
C PRO A 107 -26.78 22.35 24.42
N ASP A 108 -26.80 23.26 25.40
CA ASP A 108 -27.56 24.51 25.32
C ASP A 108 -26.96 25.49 24.28
N MET A 109 -25.71 25.29 23.84
CA MET A 109 -25.08 26.09 22.77
C MET A 109 -25.50 25.65 21.37
N ILE A 110 -26.14 24.49 21.21
CA ILE A 110 -26.60 23.96 19.94
C ILE A 110 -28.12 24.15 19.84
N GLY A 111 -28.55 24.93 18.85
CA GLY A 111 -29.93 25.37 18.68
C GLY A 111 -30.94 24.23 18.62
N GLY A 112 -31.82 24.17 19.61
CA GLY A 112 -32.95 23.25 19.68
C GLY A 112 -32.57 21.80 20.04
N ILE A 113 -31.38 21.57 20.59
CA ILE A 113 -31.09 20.35 21.32
C ILE A 113 -31.92 20.33 22.61
N GLN A 114 -32.49 19.18 22.94
CA GLN A 114 -33.15 18.93 24.21
C GLN A 114 -32.21 18.10 25.09
N SER A 115 -31.92 18.60 26.29
CA SER A 115 -31.15 17.87 27.29
C SER A 115 -31.90 17.85 28.62
N LYS A 116 -31.85 16.71 29.31
CA LYS A 116 -32.45 16.54 30.64
C LYS A 116 -31.58 17.16 31.74
N TYR A 117 -30.27 17.17 31.52
CA TYR A 117 -29.27 17.72 32.44
C TYR A 117 -28.56 18.93 31.82
N LYS A 118 -27.93 19.75 32.66
CA LYS A 118 -27.22 20.97 32.24
C LYS A 118 -25.72 20.74 32.17
N LYS A 119 -25.00 21.66 31.51
CA LYS A 119 -23.54 21.64 31.35
C LYS A 119 -22.80 21.17 32.60
N ASN A 120 -23.04 21.83 33.75
CA ASN A 120 -22.34 21.51 35.00
C ASN A 120 -22.73 20.16 35.61
N ASP A 121 -23.94 19.66 35.34
CA ASP A 121 -24.37 18.31 35.74
C ASP A 121 -23.52 17.26 35.00
N TYR A 122 -23.38 17.40 33.68
CA TYR A 122 -22.52 16.53 32.88
C TYR A 122 -21.06 16.62 33.32
N GLY A 123 -20.55 17.82 33.57
CA GLY A 123 -19.17 18.00 34.04
C GLY A 123 -18.91 17.37 35.40
N ARG A 124 -19.85 17.47 36.36
CA ARG A 124 -19.75 16.77 37.64
C ARG A 124 -19.82 15.26 37.48
N LYS A 125 -20.64 14.77 36.55
CA LYS A 125 -20.72 13.34 36.23
C LYS A 125 -19.43 12.81 35.60
N ALA A 126 -18.81 13.59 34.71
CA ALA A 126 -17.49 13.29 34.17
C ALA A 126 -16.43 13.17 35.27
N LEU A 127 -16.39 14.14 36.19
CA LEU A 127 -15.47 14.14 37.33
C LEU A 127 -15.72 12.96 38.29
N GLU A 128 -16.98 12.59 38.56
CA GLU A 128 -17.32 11.40 39.36
C GLU A 128 -16.64 10.15 38.79
N TYR A 129 -16.76 9.93 37.48
CA TYR A 129 -16.17 8.78 36.80
C TYR A 129 -14.64 8.88 36.69
N ALA A 130 -14.10 10.06 36.39
CA ALA A 130 -12.66 10.29 36.31
C ALA A 130 -11.96 10.06 37.66
N LEU A 131 -12.53 10.55 38.76
CA LEU A 131 -12.00 10.34 40.10
C LEU A 131 -12.15 8.87 40.54
N TYR A 132 -13.21 8.21 40.10
CA TYR A 132 -13.36 6.77 40.30
C TYR A 132 -12.26 5.98 39.57
N LEU A 133 -11.98 6.31 38.30
CA LEU A 133 -10.85 5.75 37.56
C LEU A 133 -9.54 6.03 38.30
N ALA A 134 -9.30 7.29 38.65
CA ALA A 134 -8.07 7.72 39.32
C ALA A 134 -7.80 6.94 40.62
N LYS A 135 -8.85 6.62 41.37
CA LYS A 135 -8.76 5.91 42.64
C LYS A 135 -8.66 4.39 42.50
N ASN A 136 -9.38 3.79 41.55
CA ASN A 136 -9.62 2.34 41.54
C ASN A 136 -8.86 1.59 40.45
N LEU A 137 -8.22 2.28 39.50
CA LEU A 137 -7.38 1.60 38.51
C LEU A 137 -6.27 0.83 39.24
N PRO A 138 -6.05 -0.47 38.94
CA PRO A 138 -5.01 -1.27 39.58
C PRO A 138 -3.62 -0.63 39.43
N GLU A 139 -2.73 -0.83 40.41
CA GLU A 139 -1.32 -0.39 40.31
C GLU A 139 -0.47 -1.38 39.50
N ASP A 140 -0.85 -2.66 39.51
CA ASP A 140 -0.27 -3.75 38.75
C ASP A 140 -1.39 -4.59 38.11
N TRP A 141 -1.67 -4.36 36.84
CA TRP A 141 -2.69 -5.16 36.15
C TRP A 141 -2.00 -6.45 35.64
N ASN A 142 -2.13 -7.55 36.38
CA ASN A 142 -1.70 -8.89 35.94
C ASN A 142 -2.95 -9.64 35.46
N GLU A 143 -3.04 -9.96 34.17
CA GLU A 143 -3.90 -11.05 33.70
C GLU A 143 -3.06 -12.31 33.51
N GLU A 144 -3.58 -13.45 33.97
CA GLU A 144 -2.91 -14.75 33.95
C GLU A 144 -2.66 -15.32 32.53
N HIS A 145 -3.03 -14.64 31.44
CA HIS A 145 -3.11 -15.25 30.11
C HIS A 145 -2.25 -14.64 28.99
N HIS A 146 -1.59 -13.50 29.21
CA HIS A 146 -0.62 -12.95 28.24
C HIS A 146 0.54 -12.32 29.00
N GLY A 147 1.78 -12.74 28.73
CA GLY A 147 2.98 -12.38 29.50
C GLY A 147 3.43 -10.91 29.47
N ALA A 148 2.54 -9.95 29.24
CA ALA A 148 2.79 -8.50 29.29
C ALA A 148 1.84 -7.82 30.28
N LYS A 149 2.36 -6.86 31.06
CA LYS A 149 1.68 -6.18 32.18
C LYS A 149 0.56 -5.25 31.65
N ASN A 150 -0.64 -5.24 32.24
CA ASN A 150 -1.85 -4.62 31.65
C ASN A 150 -2.10 -3.12 31.94
N LEU A 151 -1.26 -2.42 32.73
CA LEU A 151 -1.19 -0.94 32.61
C LEU A 151 -0.34 -0.51 31.41
N SER A 152 0.42 -1.46 30.87
CA SER A 152 1.26 -1.27 29.70
C SER A 152 0.72 -2.00 28.47
N THR A 153 -0.59 -2.09 28.34
CA THR A 153 -1.29 -2.52 27.13
C THR A 153 -2.28 -1.43 26.73
N ASP A 154 -3.02 -1.67 25.66
CA ASP A 154 -3.88 -0.67 24.99
C ASP A 154 -4.83 0.08 25.94
N ASN A 155 -5.26 -0.59 27.02
CA ASN A 155 -6.24 -0.07 27.98
C ASN A 155 -5.66 0.92 28.98
N GLY A 156 -4.40 0.73 29.37
CA GLY A 156 -3.69 1.73 30.17
C GLY A 156 -3.59 3.05 29.42
N GLY A 157 -3.35 2.98 28.11
CA GLY A 157 -3.38 4.13 27.21
C GLY A 157 -4.75 4.81 27.15
N LEU A 158 -5.82 4.05 26.87
CA LEU A 158 -7.19 4.58 26.78
C LEU A 158 -7.70 5.15 28.12
N ALA A 159 -7.36 4.52 29.25
CA ALA A 159 -7.66 5.04 30.58
C ALA A 159 -6.92 6.36 30.87
N SER A 160 -5.64 6.45 30.48
CA SER A 160 -4.86 7.68 30.57
C SER A 160 -5.52 8.79 29.75
N LEU A 161 -5.94 8.50 28.51
CA LEU A 161 -6.62 9.46 27.66
C LEU A 161 -7.93 9.98 28.28
N ALA A 162 -8.73 9.10 28.89
CA ALA A 162 -9.96 9.49 29.58
C ALA A 162 -9.70 10.45 30.74
N LEU A 163 -8.66 10.21 31.53
CA LEU A 163 -8.23 11.12 32.61
C LEU A 163 -7.72 12.45 32.07
N GLN A 164 -6.97 12.44 30.97
CA GLN A 164 -6.47 13.66 30.31
C GLN A 164 -7.59 14.58 29.83
N VAL A 165 -8.57 14.04 29.10
CA VAL A 165 -9.69 14.87 28.61
C VAL A 165 -10.59 15.33 29.75
N ALA A 166 -10.80 14.52 30.80
CA ALA A 166 -11.55 14.95 31.96
C ALA A 166 -10.85 16.10 32.68
N TYR A 167 -9.53 16.00 32.89
CA TYR A 167 -8.73 17.08 33.47
C TYR A 167 -8.82 18.37 32.63
N ASP A 168 -8.56 18.25 31.32
CA ASP A 168 -8.45 19.40 30.42
C ASP A 168 -9.79 20.08 30.15
N TRP A 169 -10.82 19.29 29.78
CA TRP A 169 -12.10 19.83 29.36
C TRP A 169 -12.94 20.32 30.54
N THR A 170 -12.80 19.72 31.74
CA THR A 170 -13.51 20.15 32.94
C THR A 170 -12.70 21.08 33.85
N TYR A 171 -11.56 21.61 33.35
CA TYR A 171 -10.60 22.40 34.13
C TYR A 171 -11.26 23.53 34.94
N THR A 172 -12.19 24.26 34.32
CA THR A 172 -12.90 25.41 34.94
C THR A 172 -13.98 25.01 35.97
N LEU A 173 -14.44 23.76 35.96
CA LEU A 173 -15.44 23.23 36.89
C LEU A 173 -14.80 22.50 38.08
N SER A 174 -13.68 21.82 37.82
CA SER A 174 -12.96 21.02 38.81
C SER A 174 -12.37 21.89 39.93
N SER A 175 -12.34 21.34 41.14
CA SER A 175 -11.56 21.91 42.24
C SER A 175 -10.08 21.53 42.10
N LEU A 176 -9.22 22.25 42.81
CA LEU A 176 -7.79 21.96 42.82
C LEU A 176 -7.47 20.55 43.33
N ASP A 177 -8.19 20.06 44.35
CA ASP A 177 -7.97 18.71 44.89
C ASP A 177 -8.39 17.62 43.89
N GLU A 178 -9.47 17.84 43.14
CA GLU A 178 -9.89 16.93 42.07
C GLU A 178 -8.85 16.91 40.94
N ARG A 179 -8.31 18.08 40.54
CA ARG A 179 -7.23 18.17 39.55
C ARG A 179 -5.97 17.46 40.01
N ARG A 180 -5.57 17.64 41.27
CA ARG A 180 -4.41 16.96 41.85
C ARG A 180 -4.60 15.45 41.87
N ALA A 181 -5.77 14.95 42.26
CA ALA A 181 -6.05 13.51 42.27
C ALA A 181 -5.92 12.89 40.86
N ILE A 182 -6.37 13.58 39.82
CA ILE A 182 -6.22 13.11 38.43
C ILE A 182 -4.75 13.20 37.98
N ALA A 183 -4.07 14.32 38.26
CA ALA A 183 -2.66 14.50 37.92
C ALA A 183 -1.75 13.47 38.61
N ASP A 184 -1.97 13.21 39.90
CA ASP A 184 -1.27 12.19 40.68
C ASP A 184 -1.45 10.81 40.02
N ARG A 185 -2.67 10.49 39.56
CA ARG A 185 -2.88 9.21 38.86
C ARG A 185 -2.13 9.15 37.53
N LEU A 186 -2.16 10.21 36.72
CA LEU A 186 -1.43 10.25 35.45
C LEU A 186 0.08 10.06 35.68
N ILE A 187 0.62 10.65 36.75
CA ILE A 187 2.03 10.46 37.16
C ILE A 187 2.29 9.01 37.57
N ILE A 188 1.41 8.38 38.38
CA ILE A 188 1.54 6.96 38.77
C ILE A 188 1.53 6.05 37.54
N MET A 189 0.62 6.30 36.59
CA MET A 189 0.55 5.52 35.35
C MET A 189 1.81 5.70 34.51
N TRP A 190 2.34 6.92 34.45
CA TRP A 190 3.61 7.19 33.79
C TRP A 190 4.77 6.47 34.48
N ASP A 191 4.91 6.55 35.81
CA ASP A 191 5.99 5.89 36.56
C ASP A 191 5.96 4.35 36.43
N ASN A 192 4.79 3.76 36.23
CA ASN A 192 4.59 2.31 36.11
C ASN A 192 4.56 1.77 34.67
N ARG A 193 4.81 2.62 33.65
CA ARG A 193 4.83 2.20 32.25
C ARG A 193 5.93 1.16 31.96
N TYR A 194 5.70 0.27 30.99
CA TYR A 194 6.62 -0.85 30.68
C TYR A 194 7.74 -0.46 29.71
N ASP A 195 9.00 -0.71 30.09
CA ASP A 195 10.26 -0.74 29.30
C ASP A 195 10.27 0.02 27.94
N SER A 196 10.16 1.35 27.98
CA SER A 196 9.65 2.16 26.84
C SER A 196 10.42 3.44 26.52
N ASP A 197 11.72 3.51 26.86
CA ASP A 197 12.65 4.45 26.19
C ASP A 197 13.02 4.00 24.76
N LYS A 198 12.34 2.96 24.25
CA LYS A 198 12.54 2.41 22.90
C LYS A 198 11.45 2.90 21.96
N VAL A 199 11.86 3.60 20.91
CA VAL A 199 11.01 3.95 19.78
C VAL A 199 10.65 2.68 19.01
N LYS A 200 9.42 2.17 19.18
CA LYS A 200 8.90 0.99 18.48
C LYS A 200 7.58 1.32 17.77
N LEU A 201 7.40 0.70 16.61
CA LEU A 201 6.17 0.75 15.80
C LEU A 201 5.50 -0.62 15.83
N GLU A 202 4.75 -0.86 16.90
CA GLU A 202 3.98 -2.08 17.16
C GLU A 202 2.71 -1.65 17.90
N ASN A 203 1.58 -2.25 17.58
CA ASN A 203 0.24 -1.89 18.07
C ASN A 203 0.22 -1.63 19.59
N HIS A 204 0.76 -2.56 20.39
CA HIS A 204 0.77 -2.44 21.85
C HIS A 204 1.65 -1.29 22.38
N TYR A 205 2.74 -0.95 21.69
CA TYR A 205 3.60 0.18 22.08
C TYR A 205 2.97 1.51 21.67
N THR A 206 2.28 1.55 20.54
CA THR A 206 1.58 2.75 20.09
C THR A 206 0.37 3.08 20.96
N ALA A 207 -0.39 2.09 21.41
CA ALA A 207 -1.50 2.33 22.30
C ALA A 207 -1.03 2.84 23.68
N ASN A 208 0.11 2.31 24.18
CA ASN A 208 0.79 2.85 25.37
C ASN A 208 1.24 4.30 25.25
N ALA A 209 1.51 4.80 24.04
CA ALA A 209 2.03 6.15 23.85
C ALA A 209 1.08 7.23 24.40
N HIS A 210 -0.22 6.92 24.60
CA HIS A 210 -1.18 7.78 25.31
C HIS A 210 -0.81 8.08 26.77
N ILE A 211 -0.03 7.24 27.44
CA ILE A 211 0.47 7.53 28.79
C ILE A 211 1.46 8.70 28.77
N TYR A 212 2.25 8.83 27.72
CA TYR A 212 3.21 9.92 27.54
C TYR A 212 2.53 11.25 27.28
N ALA A 213 1.43 11.23 26.53
CA ALA A 213 0.59 12.41 26.29
C ALA A 213 -0.05 12.97 27.58
N GLY A 214 -0.02 12.23 28.70
CA GLY A 214 -0.50 12.68 30.01
C GLY A 214 -0.01 14.08 30.40
N ALA A 215 1.22 14.42 30.03
CA ALA A 215 1.80 15.74 30.29
C ALA A 215 1.07 16.88 29.56
N LEU A 216 0.52 16.65 28.36
CA LEU A 216 -0.12 17.68 27.55
C LEU A 216 -1.26 18.37 28.31
N CYS A 217 -1.98 17.64 29.17
CA CYS A 217 -3.10 18.22 29.91
C CYS A 217 -2.64 19.12 31.07
N PHE A 218 -1.56 18.84 31.80
CA PHE A 218 -1.19 19.65 32.99
C PHE A 218 0.17 20.35 32.91
N TYR A 219 0.90 20.21 31.81
CA TYR A 219 2.15 20.94 31.59
C TYR A 219 1.91 22.46 31.61
N GLY A 220 2.73 23.16 32.38
CA GLY A 220 2.61 24.60 32.59
C GLY A 220 1.44 25.02 33.50
N ASP A 221 0.64 24.09 34.04
CA ASP A 221 -0.42 24.44 35.00
C ASP A 221 0.21 24.84 36.33
N THR A 222 0.29 26.15 36.58
CA THR A 222 0.84 26.70 37.81
C THR A 222 -0.06 26.47 39.03
N ASP A 223 -1.36 26.22 38.85
CA ASP A 223 -2.31 26.06 39.94
C ASP A 223 -2.07 24.78 40.76
N LEU A 224 -1.55 23.72 40.11
CA LEU A 224 -1.16 22.48 40.81
C LEU A 224 -0.10 22.73 41.89
N GLY A 225 0.75 23.74 41.69
CA GLY A 225 1.86 24.11 42.55
C GLY A 225 3.22 23.65 42.01
N PRO A 226 4.32 24.18 42.58
CA PRO A 226 5.67 23.98 42.05
C PRO A 226 6.17 22.53 42.11
N ALA A 227 5.58 21.69 42.98
CA ALA A 227 5.98 20.28 43.11
C ALA A 227 5.67 19.44 41.86
N TYR A 228 4.66 19.82 41.07
CA TYR A 228 4.25 19.09 39.88
C TYR A 228 5.11 19.44 38.65
N GLN A 229 5.72 20.63 38.61
CA GLN A 229 6.38 21.15 37.42
C GLN A 229 7.58 20.32 36.95
N PRO A 230 8.50 19.85 37.83
CA PRO A 230 9.61 19.00 37.39
C PRO A 230 9.12 17.69 36.75
N LYS A 231 8.07 17.09 37.31
CA LYS A 231 7.49 15.85 36.79
C LYS A 231 6.76 16.07 35.48
N ALA A 232 5.99 17.15 35.37
CA ALA A 232 5.34 17.56 34.12
C ALA A 232 6.37 17.77 33.00
N GLN A 233 7.51 18.40 33.32
CA GLN A 233 8.61 18.60 32.36
C GLN A 233 9.23 17.28 31.95
N GLU A 234 9.55 16.39 32.89
CA GLU A 234 10.09 15.05 32.60
C GLU A 234 9.16 14.26 31.67
N MET A 235 7.86 14.27 31.95
CA MET A 235 6.86 13.59 31.12
C MET A 235 6.75 14.23 29.72
N MET A 236 6.82 15.56 29.62
CA MET A 236 6.79 16.28 28.34
C MET A 236 8.03 15.99 27.49
N ASP A 237 9.21 15.99 28.08
CA ASP A 237 10.48 15.65 27.40
C ASP A 237 10.40 14.21 26.86
N SER A 238 9.82 13.30 27.64
CA SER A 238 9.60 11.91 27.24
C SER A 238 8.59 11.77 26.10
N PHE A 239 7.48 12.52 26.13
CA PHE A 239 6.51 12.57 25.04
C PHE A 239 7.14 13.05 23.74
N GLN A 240 7.93 14.14 23.80
CA GLN A 240 8.69 14.63 22.65
C GLN A 240 9.62 13.54 22.11
N GLN A 241 10.42 12.92 22.98
CA GLN A 241 11.44 11.96 22.58
C GLN A 241 10.83 10.70 21.95
N VAL A 242 9.80 10.13 22.58
CA VAL A 242 9.22 8.84 22.19
C VAL A 242 8.27 8.98 21.01
N PHE A 243 7.38 9.98 21.02
CA PHE A 243 6.35 10.12 20.00
C PHE A 243 6.81 11.01 18.85
N LEU A 244 7.04 12.31 19.12
CA LEU A 244 7.26 13.32 18.08
C LEU A 244 8.59 13.11 17.32
N THR A 245 9.71 13.00 18.03
CA THR A 245 11.02 12.78 17.42
C THR A 245 11.41 11.30 17.35
N GLY A 246 10.56 10.43 17.87
CA GLY A 246 10.73 8.99 17.88
C GLY A 246 9.84 8.31 16.85
N GLN A 247 8.64 7.90 17.25
CA GLN A 247 7.74 7.07 16.45
C GLN A 247 7.43 7.70 15.08
N LEU A 248 7.08 8.99 15.03
CA LEU A 248 6.77 9.67 13.77
C LEU A 248 7.98 9.71 12.82
N ALA A 249 9.18 9.98 13.35
CA ALA A 249 10.41 10.04 12.55
C ALA A 249 10.87 8.65 12.09
N VAL A 250 10.73 7.63 12.94
CA VAL A 250 11.05 6.24 12.58
C VAL A 250 10.09 5.73 11.53
N ALA A 251 8.79 6.04 11.63
CA ALA A 251 7.80 5.61 10.65
C ALA A 251 8.06 6.25 9.27
N GLU A 252 8.29 7.56 9.22
CA GLU A 252 8.63 8.26 7.98
C GLU A 252 9.86 7.63 7.30
N LYS A 253 10.88 7.29 8.09
CA LYS A 253 12.12 6.70 7.59
C LYS A 253 11.96 5.24 7.16
N LEU A 254 11.22 4.45 7.93
CA LEU A 254 10.97 3.03 7.65
C LEU A 254 10.17 2.86 6.36
N TYR A 255 9.19 3.74 6.15
CA TYR A 255 8.27 3.69 5.01
C TYR A 255 8.60 4.69 3.90
N GLU A 256 9.76 5.35 4.01
CA GLU A 256 10.35 6.28 3.03
C GLU A 256 9.35 7.34 2.52
N GLY A 257 8.65 8.00 3.46
CA GLY A 257 7.70 9.07 3.17
C GLY A 257 6.34 8.62 2.61
N SER A 258 6.05 7.33 2.63
CA SER A 258 4.71 6.77 2.33
C SER A 258 4.10 6.13 3.57
N SER A 259 2.83 5.71 3.50
CA SER A 259 2.12 5.09 4.62
C SER A 259 2.02 3.59 4.47
N ASP A 260 2.23 2.88 5.58
CA ASP A 260 2.16 1.44 5.71
C ASP A 260 2.26 1.05 7.19
N TRP A 261 1.93 -0.20 7.50
CA TRP A 261 2.11 -0.81 8.81
C TRP A 261 2.59 -2.26 8.71
N ILE A 262 3.74 -2.53 9.33
CA ILE A 262 4.43 -3.82 9.18
C ILE A 262 3.69 -5.01 9.82
N GLU A 263 2.75 -4.77 10.72
CA GLU A 263 1.95 -5.85 11.35
C GLU A 263 0.72 -6.24 10.53
N GLY A 264 0.60 -5.72 9.32
CA GLY A 264 -0.52 -5.93 8.43
C GLY A 264 -1.73 -5.06 8.74
N ASP A 265 -2.74 -5.15 7.87
CA ASP A 265 -3.84 -4.19 7.80
C ASP A 265 -4.65 -4.10 9.10
N SER A 266 -5.03 -5.24 9.69
CA SER A 266 -5.86 -5.26 10.90
C SER A 266 -5.18 -4.65 12.13
N TYR A 267 -3.91 -4.98 12.37
CA TYR A 267 -3.18 -4.43 13.52
C TYR A 267 -2.66 -3.01 13.24
N GLY A 268 -2.39 -2.71 11.98
CA GLY A 268 -2.09 -1.35 11.54
C GLY A 268 -3.21 -0.38 11.82
N LEU A 269 -4.46 -0.78 11.60
CA LEU A 269 -5.62 0.06 11.91
C LEU A 269 -5.72 0.41 13.40
N ASP A 270 -5.52 -0.56 14.31
CA ASP A 270 -5.48 -0.34 15.76
C ASP A 270 -4.37 0.66 16.14
N ALA A 271 -3.17 0.46 15.57
CA ALA A 271 -2.00 1.29 15.83
C ALA A 271 -2.12 2.71 15.24
N PHE A 272 -2.57 2.83 13.99
CA PHE A 272 -2.77 4.10 13.30
C PHE A 272 -3.75 4.97 14.05
N THR A 273 -4.88 4.41 14.48
CA THR A 273 -5.91 5.16 15.21
C THR A 273 -5.35 5.76 16.49
N SER A 274 -4.58 4.97 17.24
CA SER A 274 -3.91 5.43 18.46
C SER A 274 -2.92 6.57 18.20
N ILE A 275 -2.08 6.42 17.18
CA ILE A 275 -1.11 7.45 16.79
C ILE A 275 -1.81 8.72 16.30
N MET A 276 -2.91 8.59 15.56
CA MET A 276 -3.66 9.72 15.05
C MET A 276 -4.36 10.51 16.17
N PHE A 277 -4.88 9.84 17.20
CA PHE A 277 -5.37 10.56 18.39
C PHE A 277 -4.27 11.32 19.09
N LEU A 278 -3.09 10.72 19.26
CA LEU A 278 -1.93 11.40 19.82
C LEU A 278 -1.50 12.61 18.99
N ALA A 279 -1.44 12.46 17.67
CA ALA A 279 -1.10 13.54 16.75
C ALA A 279 -2.13 14.68 16.78
N ALA A 280 -3.43 14.36 16.83
CA ALA A 280 -4.49 15.36 16.93
C ALA A 280 -4.51 16.08 18.29
N ALA A 281 -4.27 15.36 19.39
CA ALA A 281 -4.12 15.98 20.71
C ALA A 281 -2.90 16.91 20.77
N ALA A 282 -1.78 16.48 20.18
CA ALA A 282 -0.58 17.30 20.07
C ALA A 282 -0.81 18.53 19.19
N GLU A 283 -1.44 18.38 18.01
CA GLU A 283 -1.73 19.48 17.09
C GLU A 283 -2.45 20.62 17.81
N SER A 284 -3.55 20.31 18.49
CA SER A 284 -4.36 21.34 19.16
C SER A 284 -3.64 21.99 20.34
N ALA A 285 -2.74 21.25 21.00
CA ALA A 285 -1.94 21.78 22.09
C ALA A 285 -0.77 22.66 21.60
N THR A 286 -0.15 22.30 20.46
CA THR A 286 1.09 22.93 19.96
C THR A 286 0.87 23.93 18.83
N ASN A 287 -0.30 23.92 18.19
CA ASN A 287 -0.61 24.56 16.90
C ASN A 287 0.31 24.11 15.75
N ILE A 288 0.70 22.84 15.73
CA ILE A 288 1.48 22.24 14.63
C ILE A 288 0.67 21.10 14.00
N ASN A 289 0.40 21.22 12.70
CA ASN A 289 -0.31 20.17 11.99
C ASN A 289 0.63 19.02 11.61
N TYR A 290 0.82 18.08 12.55
CA TYR A 290 1.65 16.90 12.34
C TYR A 290 1.16 15.99 11.20
N PHE A 291 -0.11 16.05 10.84
CA PHE A 291 -0.64 15.29 9.70
C PHE A 291 -0.15 15.85 8.37
N TYR A 292 -0.03 17.17 8.26
CA TYR A 292 0.51 17.81 7.07
C TYR A 292 2.04 17.71 6.99
N GLU A 293 2.72 17.87 8.13
CA GLU A 293 4.19 17.85 8.22
C GLU A 293 4.79 16.45 8.08
N ASN A 294 4.06 15.39 8.48
CA ASN A 294 4.55 14.02 8.41
C ASN A 294 3.89 13.25 7.26
N PRO A 295 4.61 12.93 6.17
CA PRO A 295 4.05 12.21 5.02
C PRO A 295 3.45 10.84 5.37
N TRP A 296 4.00 10.12 6.35
CA TRP A 296 3.48 8.82 6.77
C TRP A 296 2.09 8.92 7.44
N LEU A 297 1.78 10.03 8.12
CA LEU A 297 0.42 10.31 8.57
C LEU A 297 -0.46 10.82 7.43
N ARG A 298 0.06 11.76 6.62
CA ARG A 298 -0.67 12.40 5.52
C ARG A 298 -1.26 11.40 4.53
N TYR A 299 -0.51 10.37 4.16
CA TYR A 299 -0.87 9.42 3.12
C TYR A 299 -1.53 8.13 3.65
N ALA A 300 -1.88 8.07 4.94
CA ALA A 300 -2.54 6.91 5.54
C ALA A 300 -3.85 6.50 4.82
N PRO A 301 -4.68 7.43 4.30
CA PRO A 301 -5.83 7.08 3.47
C PRO A 301 -5.47 6.22 2.25
N TYR A 302 -4.30 6.44 1.63
CA TYR A 302 -3.87 5.59 0.52
C TYR A 302 -3.59 4.17 1.00
N TYR A 303 -2.80 3.99 2.06
CA TYR A 303 -2.52 2.66 2.60
C TYR A 303 -3.82 1.84 2.78
N LEU A 304 -4.83 2.41 3.41
CA LEU A 304 -6.11 1.73 3.62
C LEU A 304 -6.86 1.46 2.32
N TYR A 305 -6.92 2.44 1.41
CA TYR A 305 -7.64 2.30 0.13
C TYR A 305 -7.09 1.19 -0.76
N TYR A 306 -5.76 1.09 -0.86
CA TYR A 306 -5.12 0.14 -1.77
C TYR A 306 -5.03 -1.27 -1.23
N ASN A 307 -5.16 -1.50 0.09
CA ASN A 307 -5.22 -2.85 0.64
C ASN A 307 -6.60 -3.50 0.53
N ILE A 308 -7.66 -2.74 0.23
CA ILE A 308 -9.01 -3.29 0.07
C ILE A 308 -9.13 -4.05 -1.27
N VAL A 309 -9.48 -5.32 -1.18
CA VAL A 309 -9.79 -6.19 -2.32
C VAL A 309 -11.03 -5.66 -3.04
N PRO A 310 -10.97 -5.47 -4.37
CA PRO A 310 -12.08 -4.87 -5.11
C PRO A 310 -13.35 -5.72 -5.08
N LYS A 311 -13.25 -7.05 -5.27
CA LYS A 311 -14.43 -7.91 -5.35
C LYS A 311 -14.94 -8.29 -3.96
N PRO A 312 -16.20 -8.03 -3.61
CA PRO A 312 -16.75 -8.46 -2.33
C PRO A 312 -16.99 -9.98 -2.30
N TYR A 313 -16.90 -10.55 -1.10
CA TYR A 313 -17.32 -11.93 -0.80
C TYR A 313 -18.48 -11.90 0.19
N LYS A 314 -19.58 -12.56 -0.16
CA LYS A 314 -20.85 -12.53 0.60
C LYS A 314 -21.35 -11.13 0.94
N GLY A 315 -21.07 -10.17 0.05
CA GLY A 315 -21.47 -8.77 0.20
C GLY A 315 -20.57 -7.92 1.10
N GLU A 316 -19.37 -8.41 1.46
CA GLU A 316 -18.39 -7.66 2.25
C GLU A 316 -17.04 -7.56 1.52
N HIS A 317 -16.35 -6.43 1.65
CA HIS A 317 -14.98 -6.27 1.20
C HIS A 317 -13.99 -6.69 2.29
N PHE A 318 -12.79 -7.06 1.87
CA PHE A 318 -11.73 -7.57 2.73
C PHE A 318 -10.41 -6.93 2.35
N TYR A 319 -9.45 -7.00 3.27
CA TYR A 319 -8.08 -6.63 2.99
C TYR A 319 -7.32 -7.81 2.37
N SER A 320 -6.25 -7.52 1.63
CA SER A 320 -5.50 -8.51 0.84
C SER A 320 -4.37 -9.21 1.59
N GLN A 321 -3.86 -8.61 2.68
CA GLN A 321 -2.80 -9.19 3.50
C GLN A 321 -3.33 -10.31 4.40
N GLN A 322 -2.46 -11.18 4.87
CA GLN A 322 -2.78 -12.17 5.90
C GLN A 322 -2.99 -11.48 7.27
N ASN A 323 -3.35 -12.25 8.31
CA ASN A 323 -3.73 -11.72 9.63
C ASN A 323 -4.83 -10.64 9.60
N THR A 324 -5.72 -10.75 8.61
CA THR A 324 -6.70 -9.71 8.32
C THR A 324 -8.14 -10.11 8.61
N SER A 325 -9.05 -9.14 8.66
CA SER A 325 -10.49 -9.37 8.82
C SER A 325 -11.28 -8.67 7.72
N SER A 326 -12.62 -8.80 7.73
CA SER A 326 -13.45 -8.04 6.79
C SER A 326 -13.37 -6.55 7.10
N VAL A 327 -13.49 -5.72 6.05
CA VAL A 327 -13.59 -4.25 6.22
C VAL A 327 -14.74 -3.91 7.17
N LYS A 328 -15.78 -4.75 7.20
CA LYS A 328 -16.92 -4.64 8.11
C LYS A 328 -16.66 -5.16 9.54
N ALA A 329 -15.83 -6.17 9.73
CA ALA A 329 -15.42 -6.58 11.07
C ALA A 329 -14.58 -5.46 11.73
N ILE A 330 -13.77 -4.78 10.92
CA ILE A 330 -13.02 -3.58 11.30
C ILE A 330 -13.95 -2.36 11.48
N ARG A 331 -15.05 -2.23 10.72
CA ARG A 331 -16.11 -1.24 10.97
C ARG A 331 -16.60 -1.29 12.40
N ASP A 332 -16.74 -2.47 12.99
CA ASP A 332 -17.32 -2.60 14.33
C ASP A 332 -16.28 -2.31 15.44
N SER A 333 -15.06 -1.87 15.09
CA SER A 333 -14.03 -1.41 16.02
C SER A 333 -13.75 0.10 15.93
N ASP A 334 -13.16 0.67 16.98
CA ASP A 334 -12.84 2.10 17.09
C ASP A 334 -11.88 2.63 16.01
N THR A 335 -11.31 1.74 15.20
CA THR A 335 -10.26 2.03 14.21
C THR A 335 -10.74 2.65 12.90
N SER A 336 -12.05 2.66 12.70
CA SER A 336 -12.71 3.15 11.50
C SER A 336 -12.60 4.68 11.32
N GLN A 337 -12.15 5.41 12.35
CA GLN A 337 -12.14 6.88 12.43
C GLN A 337 -11.00 7.56 11.65
N ILE A 338 -9.99 6.79 11.21
CA ILE A 338 -8.80 7.30 10.51
C ILE A 338 -9.18 8.27 9.38
N TRP A 339 -10.16 7.91 8.55
CA TRP A 339 -10.61 8.72 7.42
C TRP A 339 -11.13 10.08 7.84
N ASN A 340 -11.96 10.13 8.89
CA ASN A 340 -12.54 11.37 9.39
C ASN A 340 -11.47 12.23 10.08
N ILE A 341 -10.56 11.63 10.85
CA ILE A 341 -9.43 12.36 11.46
C ILE A 341 -8.59 13.01 10.36
N ILE A 342 -8.17 12.26 9.34
CA ILE A 342 -7.37 12.82 8.25
C ILE A 342 -8.16 13.91 7.50
N ALA A 343 -9.44 13.68 7.18
CA ALA A 343 -10.27 14.66 6.51
C ALA A 343 -10.36 15.97 7.29
N ALA A 344 -10.60 15.92 8.60
CA ALA A 344 -10.68 17.11 9.44
C ALA A 344 -9.32 17.79 9.63
N MET A 345 -8.25 17.03 9.85
CA MET A 345 -6.92 17.57 10.12
C MET A 345 -6.26 18.17 8.88
N LEU A 346 -6.62 17.73 7.68
CA LEU A 346 -6.05 18.22 6.42
C LEU A 346 -6.98 19.16 5.64
N ALA A 347 -8.18 19.47 6.14
CA ALA A 347 -9.20 20.23 5.40
C ALA A 347 -8.68 21.54 4.81
N ASP A 348 -7.85 22.27 5.55
CA ASP A 348 -7.28 23.55 5.13
C ASP A 348 -5.92 23.42 4.43
N ASP A 349 -5.09 22.45 4.83
CA ASP A 349 -3.69 22.32 4.39
C ASP A 349 -3.50 21.39 3.17
N ASP A 350 -4.34 20.36 3.02
CA ASP A 350 -4.38 19.48 1.85
C ASP A 350 -5.84 19.10 1.48
N PRO A 351 -6.55 20.00 0.79
CA PRO A 351 -7.96 19.78 0.44
C PRO A 351 -8.21 18.57 -0.46
N ASN A 352 -7.22 18.14 -1.25
CA ASN A 352 -7.37 16.96 -2.12
C ASN A 352 -7.36 15.68 -1.29
N MET A 353 -6.40 15.53 -0.37
CA MET A 353 -6.35 14.39 0.54
C MET A 353 -7.55 14.40 1.49
N ALA A 354 -7.90 15.57 2.04
CA ALA A 354 -9.05 15.71 2.92
C ALA A 354 -10.36 15.36 2.21
N GLY A 355 -10.54 15.84 0.99
CA GLY A 355 -11.70 15.51 0.15
C GLY A 355 -11.75 14.04 -0.23
N PHE A 356 -10.60 13.41 -0.53
CA PHE A 356 -10.54 11.96 -0.76
C PHE A 356 -10.95 11.16 0.46
N ALA A 357 -10.41 11.50 1.64
CA ALA A 357 -10.76 10.82 2.88
C ALA A 357 -12.24 11.03 3.25
N SER A 358 -12.77 12.24 3.04
CA SER A 358 -14.20 12.58 3.21
C SER A 358 -15.11 11.78 2.27
N TRP A 359 -14.74 11.68 0.99
CA TRP A 359 -15.49 10.89 0.02
C TRP A 359 -15.43 9.40 0.35
N PHE A 360 -14.28 8.89 0.77
CA PHE A 360 -14.16 7.49 1.14
C PHE A 360 -15.09 7.19 2.32
N SER A 361 -15.06 7.99 3.39
CA SER A 361 -15.87 7.74 4.58
C SER A 361 -17.39 7.88 4.39
N GLN A 362 -17.87 8.51 3.31
CA GLN A 362 -19.29 8.84 3.12
C GLN A 362 -19.91 8.32 1.82
N ASN A 363 -19.12 8.06 0.78
CA ASN A 363 -19.63 7.89 -0.57
C ASN A 363 -19.01 6.71 -1.35
N SER A 364 -17.88 6.16 -0.91
CA SER A 364 -17.24 5.05 -1.62
C SER A 364 -18.04 3.75 -1.47
N ALA A 365 -18.06 2.95 -2.54
CA ALA A 365 -18.68 1.64 -2.53
C ALA A 365 -17.83 0.60 -1.77
N LEU A 366 -16.52 0.85 -1.70
CA LEU A 366 -15.55 0.02 -0.96
C LEU A 366 -15.51 0.34 0.53
N ALA A 367 -16.14 1.44 0.94
CA ALA A 367 -16.04 1.97 2.27
C ALA A 367 -17.24 1.64 3.16
N VAL A 368 -17.02 1.88 4.44
CA VAL A 368 -18.01 1.84 5.50
C VAL A 368 -18.39 3.29 5.79
N ASP A 369 -19.70 3.59 5.90
CA ASP A 369 -20.17 4.90 6.37
C ASP A 369 -19.87 5.07 7.87
N VAL A 370 -18.61 5.37 8.16
CA VAL A 370 -18.10 5.67 9.50
C VAL A 370 -18.55 7.05 9.98
N ASP A 371 -19.12 7.85 9.08
CA ASP A 371 -19.78 9.10 9.42
C ASP A 371 -21.31 8.97 9.54
N SER A 372 -21.83 7.75 9.76
CA SER A 372 -23.17 7.50 10.30
C SER A 372 -23.17 7.52 11.85
N PHE A 373 -24.29 7.87 12.46
CA PHE A 373 -24.45 7.69 13.92
C PHE A 373 -24.70 6.22 14.27
N ASP A 374 -25.37 5.48 13.40
CA ASP A 374 -25.77 4.09 13.64
C ASP A 374 -24.55 3.16 13.69
N HIS A 375 -23.43 3.60 13.11
CA HIS A 375 -22.10 2.97 13.24
C HIS A 375 -21.68 2.77 14.70
N TYR A 376 -22.02 3.70 15.58
CA TYR A 376 -21.59 3.70 16.98
C TYR A 376 -22.61 3.04 17.92
N SER A 377 -23.72 2.50 17.40
CA SER A 377 -24.78 1.89 18.21
C SER A 377 -24.54 0.38 18.36
N PRO A 378 -24.52 -0.18 19.58
CA PRO A 378 -24.84 0.44 20.88
C PRO A 378 -23.63 1.04 21.63
N HIS A 379 -22.40 0.94 21.10
CA HIS A 379 -21.16 1.36 21.74
C HIS A 379 -20.89 2.88 21.62
N LEU A 380 -21.80 3.71 22.16
CA LEU A 380 -21.82 5.17 21.96
C LEU A 380 -20.79 5.97 22.76
N HIS A 381 -19.77 5.32 23.34
CA HIS A 381 -18.83 6.01 24.21
C HIS A 381 -17.63 6.66 23.48
N ASP A 382 -17.34 6.24 22.25
CA ASP A 382 -16.33 6.84 21.37
C ASP A 382 -16.94 7.70 20.25
N VAL A 383 -18.27 7.84 20.22
CA VAL A 383 -19.00 8.64 19.23
C VAL A 383 -18.67 10.14 19.30
N PHE A 384 -18.07 10.63 20.40
CA PHE A 384 -17.73 12.04 20.49
C PHE A 384 -16.68 12.48 19.47
N PHE A 385 -15.76 11.58 19.10
CA PHE A 385 -14.77 11.84 18.06
C PHE A 385 -15.41 12.06 16.69
N LYS A 386 -16.58 11.47 16.43
CA LYS A 386 -17.39 11.80 15.25
C LYS A 386 -17.70 13.29 15.17
N PHE A 387 -18.03 13.93 16.30
CA PHE A 387 -18.35 15.35 16.30
C PHE A 387 -17.09 16.21 16.17
N ILE A 388 -15.97 15.77 16.75
CA ILE A 388 -14.69 16.49 16.67
C ILE A 388 -14.07 16.37 15.27
N PHE A 389 -14.07 15.18 14.66
CA PHE A 389 -13.37 14.87 13.41
C PHE A 389 -14.27 14.56 12.22
N GLY A 390 -15.59 14.45 12.39
CA GLY A 390 -16.50 14.10 11.30
C GLY A 390 -16.35 15.03 10.09
N ALA A 391 -16.44 14.43 8.90
CA ALA A 391 -16.03 15.00 7.63
C ALA A 391 -17.16 15.57 6.75
N ARG A 392 -18.44 15.56 7.18
CA ARG A 392 -19.59 16.13 6.41
C ARG A 392 -19.44 17.59 5.99
N HIS A 393 -18.53 18.33 6.62
CA HIS A 393 -18.22 19.72 6.30
C HIS A 393 -17.12 19.86 5.23
N VAL A 394 -16.41 18.79 4.92
CA VAL A 394 -15.35 18.71 3.91
C VAL A 394 -15.97 18.18 2.62
N GLU A 395 -15.79 18.92 1.52
CA GLU A 395 -16.31 18.51 0.21
C GLU A 395 -15.73 17.15 -0.20
N PRO A 396 -16.57 16.12 -0.45
CA PRO A 396 -16.09 14.80 -0.83
C PRO A 396 -15.56 14.81 -2.27
N LEU A 397 -14.30 14.38 -2.46
CA LEU A 397 -13.65 14.27 -3.76
C LEU A 397 -13.40 12.80 -4.13
N PRO A 398 -14.05 12.25 -5.19
CA PRO A 398 -13.73 10.91 -5.67
C PRO A 398 -12.29 10.80 -6.19
N PRO A 399 -11.73 9.58 -6.31
CA PRO A 399 -10.30 9.36 -6.56
C PRO A 399 -9.73 10.14 -7.74
N GLN A 400 -10.47 10.22 -8.84
CA GLN A 400 -10.04 10.94 -10.04
C GLN A 400 -9.99 12.47 -9.82
N GLN A 401 -10.91 13.02 -9.03
CA GLN A 401 -10.92 14.46 -8.71
C GLN A 401 -9.84 14.81 -7.68
N ALA A 402 -9.55 13.91 -6.75
CA ALA A 402 -8.48 14.06 -5.77
C ALA A 402 -7.07 13.72 -6.31
N ASN A 403 -6.94 13.40 -7.61
CA ASN A 403 -5.68 12.99 -8.25
C ASN A 403 -5.02 11.77 -7.62
N VAL A 404 -5.82 10.81 -7.15
CA VAL A 404 -5.33 9.55 -6.61
C VAL A 404 -4.74 8.72 -7.76
N PRO A 405 -3.48 8.26 -7.67
CA PRO A 405 -2.84 7.53 -8.77
C PRO A 405 -3.42 6.12 -8.94
N LEU A 406 -3.25 5.45 -10.09
CA LEU A 406 -3.64 4.04 -10.17
C LEU A 406 -2.65 3.09 -9.48
N SER A 407 -1.39 3.50 -9.41
CA SER A 407 -0.33 2.72 -8.78
C SER A 407 0.61 3.62 -7.99
N LEU A 408 1.11 3.09 -6.88
CA LEU A 408 2.03 3.79 -5.99
C LEU A 408 2.78 2.80 -5.11
N LYS A 409 3.79 3.32 -4.40
CA LYS A 409 4.44 2.61 -3.31
C LYS A 409 3.79 2.99 -1.98
N LEU A 410 3.55 1.98 -1.16
CA LEU A 410 3.01 2.05 0.19
C LEU A 410 3.95 1.28 1.10
N GLY A 411 4.88 2.00 1.73
CA GLY A 411 5.91 1.45 2.62
C GLY A 411 6.68 0.28 2.01
N GLN A 412 6.33 -0.93 2.40
CA GLN A 412 7.00 -2.17 2.00
C GLN A 412 6.43 -2.77 0.72
N MET A 413 5.28 -2.30 0.23
CA MET A 413 4.61 -2.84 -0.94
C MET A 413 4.42 -1.81 -2.07
N HIS A 414 4.15 -2.35 -3.25
CA HIS A 414 3.71 -1.61 -4.42
C HIS A 414 2.31 -2.06 -4.76
N ALA A 415 1.35 -1.15 -4.73
CA ALA A 415 -0.02 -1.41 -5.12
C ALA A 415 -0.25 -0.92 -6.55
N MET A 416 -0.85 -1.76 -7.38
CA MET A 416 -1.11 -1.48 -8.78
C MET A 416 -2.55 -1.76 -9.14
N ARG A 417 -3.26 -0.78 -9.72
CA ARG A 417 -4.67 -0.92 -10.12
C ARG A 417 -4.90 -0.66 -11.61
N SER A 418 -5.94 -1.28 -12.16
CA SER A 418 -6.48 -0.91 -13.48
C SER A 418 -7.38 0.31 -13.41
N GLU A 419 -8.15 0.43 -12.33
CA GLU A 419 -9.17 1.46 -12.13
C GLU A 419 -9.55 1.60 -10.64
N HIS A 420 -10.28 2.68 -10.31
CA HIS A 420 -10.81 2.95 -8.98
C HIS A 420 -12.27 2.49 -8.86
N GLU A 421 -12.70 2.09 -7.66
CA GLU A 421 -14.08 1.73 -7.27
C GLU A 421 -14.77 0.57 -8.02
N SER A 422 -14.20 0.06 -9.11
CA SER A 422 -14.77 -1.11 -9.77
C SER A 422 -14.51 -2.37 -8.97
N ASP A 423 -15.57 -3.09 -8.60
CA ASP A 423 -15.51 -4.44 -8.00
C ASP A 423 -14.69 -5.43 -8.85
N ASP A 424 -14.60 -5.14 -10.15
CA ASP A 424 -13.94 -5.98 -11.11
C ASP A 424 -12.48 -5.57 -11.32
N ALA A 425 -12.03 -4.42 -10.80
CA ALA A 425 -10.70 -3.87 -11.02
C ALA A 425 -9.59 -4.89 -10.80
N THR A 426 -8.52 -4.75 -11.58
CA THR A 426 -7.26 -5.40 -11.25
C THR A 426 -6.67 -4.73 -10.01
N LEU A 427 -6.24 -5.52 -9.04
CA LEU A 427 -5.40 -5.09 -7.92
C LEU A 427 -4.23 -6.06 -7.80
N ILE A 428 -3.02 -5.52 -7.85
CA ILE A 428 -1.79 -6.29 -7.63
C ILE A 428 -1.05 -5.66 -6.47
N HIS A 429 -0.66 -6.49 -5.51
CA HIS A 429 0.32 -6.12 -4.49
C HIS A 429 1.63 -6.81 -4.80
N PHE A 430 2.73 -6.06 -4.74
CA PHE A 430 4.08 -6.61 -4.83
C PHE A 430 4.92 -6.13 -3.63
N TYR A 431 5.25 -7.06 -2.74
CA TYR A 431 5.94 -6.81 -1.48
C TYR A 431 7.45 -6.73 -1.72
N ALA A 432 7.96 -5.50 -1.84
CA ALA A 432 9.37 -5.22 -2.06
C ALA A 432 9.99 -4.65 -0.77
N THR A 433 9.91 -5.45 0.29
CA THR A 433 10.21 -5.05 1.66
C THR A 433 11.67 -4.64 1.87
N LYS A 434 11.91 -3.37 2.19
CA LYS A 434 13.27 -2.91 2.49
C LYS A 434 13.78 -3.42 3.84
N TYR A 435 12.98 -3.25 4.88
CA TYR A 435 13.36 -3.58 6.25
C TYR A 435 12.40 -4.59 6.86
N TRP A 436 12.96 -5.64 7.45
CA TRP A 436 12.26 -6.55 8.33
C TRP A 436 12.25 -5.99 9.75
N TYR A 437 11.10 -6.02 10.42
CA TYR A 437 11.00 -5.73 11.85
C TYR A 437 10.54 -7.00 12.56
N ALA A 438 11.32 -7.47 13.53
CA ALA A 438 11.14 -8.79 14.14
C ALA A 438 10.11 -8.82 15.30
N ASN A 439 9.45 -7.71 15.59
CA ASN A 439 8.39 -7.62 16.61
C ASN A 439 7.01 -7.54 15.95
N GLY A 440 5.99 -8.12 16.60
CA GLY A 440 4.60 -8.00 16.18
C GLY A 440 4.11 -9.08 15.20
N HIS A 441 3.12 -8.73 14.38
CA HIS A 441 2.40 -9.64 13.48
C HIS A 441 2.96 -9.74 12.03
N ASN A 442 4.16 -9.23 11.78
CA ASN A 442 4.81 -9.22 10.45
C ASN A 442 5.11 -10.64 9.88
N GLU A 443 5.04 -10.79 8.56
CA GLU A 443 5.14 -12.07 7.83
C GLU A 443 6.25 -12.11 6.78
N GLU A 444 6.78 -13.31 6.47
CA GLU A 444 7.90 -13.51 5.52
C GLU A 444 7.47 -13.35 4.05
N GLU A 445 6.92 -12.17 3.72
CA GLU A 445 6.34 -11.86 2.41
C GLU A 445 7.34 -11.18 1.46
N GLN A 446 8.65 -11.21 1.74
CA GLN A 446 9.61 -10.53 0.89
C GLN A 446 9.56 -11.09 -0.53
N SER A 447 9.42 -10.21 -1.52
CA SER A 447 9.22 -10.55 -2.93
C SER A 447 7.89 -11.22 -3.28
N SER A 448 6.99 -11.38 -2.31
CA SER A 448 5.65 -11.95 -2.52
C SER A 448 4.81 -11.03 -3.42
N PHE A 449 3.76 -11.58 -4.01
CA PHE A 449 2.79 -10.82 -4.77
C PHE A 449 1.37 -11.38 -4.60
N VAL A 450 0.36 -10.56 -4.85
CA VAL A 450 -1.06 -10.94 -4.86
C VAL A 450 -1.68 -10.38 -6.12
N ILE A 451 -2.63 -11.10 -6.73
CA ILE A 451 -3.32 -10.69 -7.96
C ILE A 451 -4.82 -10.92 -7.80
N HIS A 452 -5.59 -9.85 -7.92
CA HIS A 452 -7.05 -9.86 -8.04
C HIS A 452 -7.45 -9.24 -9.37
N ARG A 453 -8.42 -9.86 -10.05
CA ARG A 453 -9.14 -9.32 -11.22
C ARG A 453 -10.43 -10.11 -11.37
N PHE A 454 -11.58 -9.45 -11.23
CA PHE A 454 -12.89 -10.12 -11.07
C PHE A 454 -12.94 -11.14 -9.91
N GLY A 455 -12.18 -10.89 -8.85
CA GLY A 455 -11.96 -11.82 -7.72
C GLY A 455 -10.48 -12.22 -7.56
N PRO A 456 -10.13 -12.95 -6.47
CA PRO A 456 -8.76 -13.41 -6.22
C PRO A 456 -8.32 -14.46 -7.24
N LEU A 457 -7.08 -14.34 -7.73
CA LEU A 457 -6.46 -15.24 -8.71
C LEU A 457 -5.12 -15.81 -8.21
N ALA A 458 -4.30 -14.96 -7.57
CA ALA A 458 -3.12 -15.37 -6.79
C ALA A 458 -3.19 -14.69 -5.42
N ILE A 459 -3.05 -15.44 -4.33
CA ILE A 459 -3.35 -14.98 -2.97
C ILE A 459 -2.17 -15.15 -2.02
N SER A 460 -2.07 -14.32 -0.98
CA SER A 460 -1.25 -14.62 0.20
C SER A 460 -2.04 -15.62 1.04
N ALA A 461 -1.41 -16.74 1.39
CA ALA A 461 -2.12 -17.93 1.77
C ALA A 461 -2.06 -18.15 3.30
N ALA A 462 -3.21 -18.11 3.97
CA ALA A 462 -3.47 -18.33 5.42
C ALA A 462 -3.87 -17.04 6.16
N ASN A 463 -4.68 -17.18 7.21
CA ASN A 463 -5.18 -16.05 8.00
C ASN A 463 -5.52 -16.52 9.43
N SER A 464 -5.07 -15.79 10.45
CA SER A 464 -5.13 -16.24 11.86
C SER A 464 -5.80 -15.27 12.86
N LYS A 465 -6.69 -14.34 12.45
CA LYS A 465 -7.22 -13.29 13.37
C LYS A 465 -8.73 -13.32 13.71
N ASN A 466 -9.44 -14.44 13.59
CA ASN A 466 -10.85 -14.53 14.01
C ASN A 466 -11.12 -15.66 15.01
N GLY A 467 -10.84 -15.42 16.31
CA GLY A 467 -11.66 -15.89 17.44
C GLY A 467 -12.00 -17.38 17.50
N GLY A 468 -11.17 -18.22 16.90
CA GLY A 468 -11.35 -19.64 16.62
C GLY A 468 -10.28 -20.12 15.63
N ASP A 469 -9.07 -19.58 15.74
CA ASP A 469 -8.07 -19.59 14.67
C ASP A 469 -7.35 -20.95 14.53
N LEU A 470 -7.76 -21.75 13.54
CA LEU A 470 -6.95 -22.86 13.03
C LEU A 470 -6.13 -22.45 11.81
N VAL A 471 -4.97 -21.89 12.08
CA VAL A 471 -3.78 -22.49 11.47
C VAL A 471 -3.11 -23.24 12.61
N PRO A 472 -2.75 -24.52 12.48
CA PRO A 472 -1.91 -25.16 13.45
C PRO A 472 -0.65 -24.31 13.58
N ARG A 473 -0.37 -23.92 14.82
CA ARG A 473 0.93 -23.38 15.20
C ARG A 473 1.99 -24.49 15.04
N VAL A 474 2.29 -24.90 13.80
CA VAL A 474 3.33 -25.91 13.51
C VAL A 474 4.72 -25.28 13.60
N ASP A 475 4.81 -23.97 13.36
CA ASP A 475 5.75 -23.11 14.06
C ASP A 475 4.94 -22.19 14.99
N SER A 476 5.56 -21.55 15.95
CA SER A 476 4.86 -20.71 16.93
C SER A 476 4.16 -19.47 16.37
N ASN A 477 4.04 -19.32 15.04
CA ASN A 477 3.66 -18.08 14.37
C ASN A 477 2.83 -18.20 13.09
N GLY A 478 2.87 -19.27 12.29
CA GLY A 478 2.11 -19.34 11.03
C GLY A 478 2.46 -18.22 10.02
N LYS A 479 3.69 -17.71 10.10
CA LYS A 479 4.25 -16.54 9.35
C LYS A 479 5.25 -16.97 8.27
N GLY A 480 5.14 -18.19 7.78
CA GLY A 480 6.20 -18.86 7.04
C GLY A 480 6.23 -18.50 5.55
N PHE A 481 7.42 -18.42 4.98
CA PHE A 481 7.66 -18.19 3.54
C PHE A 481 6.81 -19.04 2.57
N ILE A 482 6.50 -20.30 2.92
CA ILE A 482 5.77 -21.23 2.04
C ILE A 482 4.30 -20.86 1.81
N GLN A 483 3.79 -19.86 2.52
CA GLN A 483 2.45 -19.31 2.40
C GLN A 483 2.37 -18.16 1.37
N ASN A 484 3.51 -17.77 0.82
CA ASN A 484 3.65 -16.61 -0.04
C ASN A 484 3.90 -16.97 -1.51
N ASN A 485 3.70 -16.00 -2.40
CA ASN A 485 3.95 -16.16 -3.84
C ASN A 485 5.38 -15.76 -4.19
N VAL A 486 6.33 -16.64 -3.94
CA VAL A 486 7.77 -16.32 -3.82
C VAL A 486 8.63 -17.35 -4.57
N VAL A 487 9.97 -17.24 -4.52
CA VAL A 487 10.87 -18.31 -5.00
C VAL A 487 11.68 -18.88 -3.85
N GLY A 488 11.44 -20.14 -3.51
CA GLY A 488 12.21 -20.80 -2.47
C GLY A 488 13.39 -21.59 -3.00
N ILE A 489 14.25 -22.01 -2.06
CA ILE A 489 15.47 -22.76 -2.30
C ILE A 489 15.43 -24.06 -1.50
N ASN A 490 15.74 -25.20 -2.13
CA ASN A 490 15.69 -26.51 -1.49
C ASN A 490 17.10 -26.94 -1.06
N ASP A 491 17.51 -26.59 0.15
CA ASP A 491 18.83 -26.87 0.71
C ASP A 491 18.82 -28.04 1.71
N PHE A 492 17.87 -28.96 1.59
CA PHE A 492 17.67 -30.02 2.57
C PHE A 492 18.96 -30.83 2.87
N ASN A 493 19.37 -30.81 4.15
CA ASN A 493 20.44 -31.65 4.70
C ASN A 493 19.86 -32.66 5.72
N PRO A 494 19.89 -33.97 5.44
CA PRO A 494 19.32 -35.00 6.31
C PRO A 494 20.05 -35.20 7.65
N GLU A 495 21.23 -34.61 7.85
CA GLU A 495 22.00 -34.72 9.10
C GLU A 495 21.66 -33.65 10.15
N MET A 496 20.78 -32.69 9.86
CA MET A 496 20.38 -31.66 10.83
C MET A 496 19.30 -32.17 11.82
N PRO A 497 19.33 -31.76 13.11
CA PRO A 497 18.36 -32.21 14.11
C PRO A 497 16.91 -31.89 13.71
N VAL A 498 15.99 -32.85 13.86
CA VAL A 498 14.60 -32.80 13.37
C VAL A 498 13.80 -31.58 13.86
N GLU A 499 14.10 -31.00 15.02
CA GLU A 499 13.44 -29.78 15.52
C GLU A 499 13.88 -28.50 14.76
N LEU A 500 15.08 -28.49 14.19
CA LEU A 500 15.52 -27.48 13.20
C LEU A 500 15.23 -27.96 11.76
N GLY A 501 15.13 -29.27 11.56
CA GLY A 501 14.97 -29.96 10.29
C GLY A 501 13.53 -30.05 9.79
N LYS A 502 12.55 -29.44 10.48
CA LYS A 502 11.17 -29.25 9.99
C LYS A 502 10.90 -27.83 9.46
N ILE A 503 11.81 -26.88 9.67
CA ILE A 503 11.75 -25.53 9.11
C ILE A 503 12.43 -25.56 7.73
N ARG A 504 11.78 -26.14 6.73
CA ARG A 504 12.38 -26.36 5.41
C ARG A 504 11.83 -25.40 4.38
N SER A 505 12.50 -24.26 4.21
CA SER A 505 12.59 -23.42 2.98
C SER A 505 12.96 -21.95 3.28
N THR A 506 13.83 -21.66 4.24
CA THR A 506 13.93 -20.30 4.77
C THR A 506 14.63 -19.27 3.91
N PHE A 507 14.04 -18.07 3.93
CA PHE A 507 14.73 -16.78 3.85
C PHE A 507 15.44 -16.50 5.20
N LEU A 508 14.83 -16.77 6.36
CA LEU A 508 15.33 -16.33 7.67
C LEU A 508 15.41 -17.42 8.78
N ASP A 509 16.22 -18.48 8.60
CA ASP A 509 16.59 -19.41 9.71
C ASP A 509 17.75 -18.84 10.56
N ASP A 510 17.60 -17.69 11.20
CA ASP A 510 18.56 -17.27 12.24
C ASP A 510 17.88 -16.92 13.57
N PRO A 511 18.19 -17.62 14.68
CA PRO A 511 17.83 -17.19 16.02
C PRO A 511 18.33 -15.77 16.38
N HIS A 512 19.23 -15.16 15.59
CA HIS A 512 19.65 -13.77 15.70
C HIS A 512 18.65 -12.74 15.13
N PHE A 513 17.64 -13.13 14.37
CA PHE A 513 16.56 -12.20 13.96
C PHE A 513 15.67 -11.79 15.14
N TYR A 514 15.68 -12.55 16.24
CA TYR A 514 15.02 -12.22 17.51
C TYR A 514 15.87 -11.28 18.39
N THR A 515 16.45 -10.24 17.79
CA THR A 515 17.20 -9.21 18.53
C THR A 515 16.30 -8.06 18.95
N ASP A 516 16.85 -7.11 19.71
CA ASP A 516 16.25 -6.03 20.53
C ASP A 516 15.09 -5.16 19.98
N GLY A 517 14.55 -5.46 18.80
CA GLY A 517 13.52 -4.70 18.09
C GLY A 517 14.09 -3.72 17.07
N SER A 518 15.31 -3.93 16.57
CA SER A 518 15.88 -3.10 15.50
C SER A 518 15.44 -3.57 14.10
N PRO A 519 15.19 -2.65 13.14
CA PRO A 519 14.88 -3.01 11.76
C PRO A 519 16.10 -3.61 11.05
N ILE A 520 15.89 -4.67 10.29
CA ILE A 520 16.94 -5.44 9.59
C ILE A 520 16.79 -5.23 8.10
N HIS A 521 17.86 -4.81 7.43
CA HIS A 521 17.83 -4.51 5.99
C HIS A 521 17.87 -5.81 5.17
N ILE A 522 16.76 -6.13 4.50
CA ILE A 522 16.55 -7.41 3.80
C ILE A 522 16.45 -7.27 2.27
N GLY A 523 16.23 -6.06 1.77
CA GLY A 523 16.21 -5.82 0.33
C GLY A 523 16.21 -4.35 -0.08
N ASP A 524 16.29 -4.09 -1.38
CA ASP A 524 16.28 -2.76 -1.98
C ASP A 524 15.53 -2.78 -3.31
N VAL A 525 14.61 -1.83 -3.51
CA VAL A 525 14.04 -1.55 -4.83
C VAL A 525 15.11 -0.85 -5.67
N THR A 526 15.53 -1.47 -6.78
CA THR A 526 16.59 -0.94 -7.65
C THR A 526 16.06 -0.13 -8.83
N ALA A 527 14.79 -0.31 -9.19
CA ALA A 527 14.08 0.49 -10.17
C ALA A 527 12.58 0.38 -9.94
N ARG A 528 11.84 1.48 -10.10
CA ARG A 528 10.38 1.52 -9.99
C ARG A 528 9.76 2.61 -10.86
N GLU A 529 8.98 2.19 -11.85
CA GLU A 529 8.25 3.10 -12.72
C GLU A 529 6.76 2.74 -12.73
N MET A 530 5.92 3.73 -12.42
CA MET A 530 4.47 3.58 -12.41
C MET A 530 3.87 4.52 -13.45
N THR A 531 3.19 3.98 -14.45
CA THR A 531 2.65 4.77 -15.58
C THR A 531 1.19 4.41 -15.83
N SER A 532 0.54 5.07 -16.79
CA SER A 532 -0.81 4.69 -17.23
C SER A 532 -0.85 3.44 -18.12
N GLN A 533 0.29 3.02 -18.68
CA GLN A 533 0.38 1.91 -19.65
C GLN A 533 0.96 0.65 -19.01
N TYR A 534 1.96 0.79 -18.15
CA TYR A 534 2.57 -0.29 -17.40
C TYR A 534 3.06 0.17 -16.03
N ASP A 535 3.25 -0.79 -15.14
CA ASP A 535 4.05 -0.63 -13.93
C ASP A 535 5.24 -1.58 -13.99
N TYR A 536 6.37 -1.15 -13.44
CA TYR A 536 7.59 -1.93 -13.36
C TYR A 536 8.23 -1.71 -11.99
N VAL A 537 8.57 -2.79 -11.30
CA VAL A 537 9.32 -2.77 -10.04
C VAL A 537 10.38 -3.85 -10.10
N ASN A 538 11.64 -3.49 -9.86
CA ASN A 538 12.77 -4.42 -9.77
C ASN A 538 13.33 -4.39 -8.36
N TYR A 539 13.34 -5.55 -7.72
CA TYR A 539 13.60 -5.69 -6.29
C TYR A 539 14.77 -6.64 -6.04
N ASN A 540 15.74 -6.15 -5.27
CA ASN A 540 16.84 -6.93 -4.72
C ASN A 540 16.46 -7.48 -3.36
N TYR A 541 16.38 -8.80 -3.23
CA TYR A 541 16.17 -9.43 -1.93
C TYR A 541 17.26 -10.44 -1.60
N SER A 542 18.43 -10.29 -2.23
CA SER A 542 19.59 -11.15 -1.96
C SER A 542 19.96 -11.21 -0.48
N ARG A 543 19.75 -10.11 0.27
CA ARG A 543 20.03 -10.04 1.72
C ARG A 543 19.02 -10.82 2.56
N SER A 544 17.87 -11.14 1.99
CA SER A 544 16.89 -11.97 2.65
C SER A 544 17.32 -13.43 2.72
N TYR A 545 18.39 -13.85 2.01
CA TYR A 545 18.99 -15.18 2.19
C TYR A 545 20.29 -15.06 3.01
N ILE A 546 20.34 -15.77 4.13
CA ILE A 546 21.42 -15.76 5.13
C ILE A 546 22.82 -15.66 4.50
N GLY A 547 23.49 -14.50 4.63
CA GLY A 547 24.93 -14.33 4.40
C GLY A 547 25.48 -14.80 3.05
N GLY A 548 24.64 -14.98 2.03
CA GLY A 548 25.05 -15.58 0.76
C GLY A 548 25.17 -17.11 0.76
N LEU A 549 24.80 -17.80 1.85
CA LEU A 549 24.99 -19.24 2.04
C LEU A 549 24.05 -20.09 1.17
N LYS A 550 22.79 -19.64 1.02
CA LYS A 550 21.78 -20.34 0.21
C LYS A 550 21.68 -19.78 -1.22
N ALA A 551 21.79 -18.46 -1.38
CA ALA A 551 21.87 -17.78 -2.67
C ALA A 551 22.86 -16.62 -2.59
N SER A 552 23.68 -16.47 -3.62
CA SER A 552 24.62 -15.33 -3.74
C SER A 552 23.97 -14.09 -4.33
N SER A 553 22.87 -14.26 -5.06
CA SER A 553 22.00 -13.17 -5.52
C SER A 553 20.57 -13.65 -5.72
N ALA A 554 19.62 -12.75 -5.53
CA ALA A 554 18.20 -12.95 -5.77
C ALA A 554 17.51 -11.64 -6.14
N ARG A 555 16.88 -11.63 -7.31
CA ARG A 555 16.16 -10.48 -7.89
C ARG A 555 14.80 -10.92 -8.39
N ARG A 556 13.80 -10.07 -8.18
CA ARG A 556 12.48 -10.20 -8.78
C ARG A 556 12.11 -8.90 -9.46
N ALA A 557 11.69 -8.97 -10.72
CA ALA A 557 11.00 -7.88 -11.38
C ALA A 557 9.53 -8.24 -11.59
N MET A 558 8.66 -7.30 -11.26
CA MET A 558 7.23 -7.34 -11.54
C MET A 558 6.92 -6.31 -12.61
N VAL A 559 6.25 -6.72 -13.68
CA VAL A 559 5.71 -5.82 -14.69
C VAL A 559 4.21 -6.06 -14.83
N TYR A 560 3.40 -5.04 -14.60
CA TYR A 560 1.98 -5.08 -14.91
C TYR A 560 1.72 -4.29 -16.19
N LEU A 561 1.31 -4.96 -17.25
CA LEU A 561 0.92 -4.34 -18.52
C LEU A 561 -0.58 -4.09 -18.50
N ARG A 562 -0.98 -2.83 -18.28
CA ARG A 562 -2.39 -2.44 -18.29
C ARG A 562 -2.96 -2.55 -19.69
N GLY A 563 -4.25 -2.81 -19.76
CA GLY A 563 -4.97 -2.97 -21.01
C GLY A 563 -6.47 -2.91 -20.80
N GLN A 564 -7.20 -3.15 -21.88
CA GLN A 564 -8.64 -3.37 -21.81
C GLN A 564 -8.93 -4.74 -21.16
N ILE A 565 -10.18 -4.96 -20.76
CA ILE A 565 -10.65 -6.26 -20.26
C ILE A 565 -10.16 -7.38 -21.20
N ASN A 566 -9.56 -8.42 -20.63
CA ASN A 566 -8.97 -9.58 -21.31
C ASN A 566 -7.69 -9.31 -22.12
N ASP A 567 -7.07 -8.13 -22.03
CA ASP A 567 -5.76 -7.80 -22.64
C ASP A 567 -4.80 -7.20 -21.58
N GLU A 568 -4.86 -7.74 -20.37
CA GLU A 568 -4.03 -7.39 -19.21
C GLU A 568 -3.05 -8.52 -18.90
N TYR A 569 -1.83 -8.16 -18.52
CA TYR A 569 -0.77 -9.13 -18.27
C TYR A 569 0.07 -8.76 -17.06
N VAL A 570 0.42 -9.77 -16.25
CA VAL A 570 1.40 -9.66 -15.18
C VAL A 570 2.61 -10.51 -15.55
N VAL A 571 3.79 -9.91 -15.58
CA VAL A 571 5.05 -10.58 -15.90
C VAL A 571 5.91 -10.59 -14.65
N VAL A 572 6.23 -11.80 -14.16
CA VAL A 572 7.13 -12.01 -13.02
C VAL A 572 8.42 -12.61 -13.54
N MET A 573 9.54 -11.90 -13.32
CA MET A 573 10.88 -12.33 -13.69
C MET A 573 11.70 -12.53 -12.42
N ASP A 574 12.27 -13.72 -12.25
CA ASP A 574 13.21 -14.01 -11.16
C ASP A 574 14.60 -14.33 -11.70
N ARG A 575 15.63 -13.87 -10.99
CA ARG A 575 17.03 -14.27 -11.18
C ARG A 575 17.65 -14.61 -9.83
N ILE A 576 17.95 -15.88 -9.63
CA ILE A 576 18.49 -16.40 -8.37
C ILE A 576 19.73 -17.23 -8.64
N ASN A 577 20.85 -16.82 -8.07
CA ASN A 577 22.09 -17.59 -8.16
C ASN A 577 22.31 -18.43 -6.90
N SER A 578 21.88 -19.69 -6.97
CA SER A 578 22.00 -20.68 -5.89
C SER A 578 22.39 -22.05 -6.46
N PRO A 579 23.25 -22.82 -5.76
CA PRO A 579 23.63 -24.17 -6.15
C PRO A 579 22.53 -25.21 -5.92
N TYR A 580 21.47 -24.85 -5.20
CA TYR A 580 20.37 -25.73 -4.86
C TYR A 580 19.25 -25.65 -5.89
N GLU A 581 18.26 -26.54 -5.79
CA GLU A 581 17.03 -26.45 -6.59
C GLU A 581 16.21 -25.23 -6.17
N LYS A 582 15.62 -24.52 -7.14
CA LYS A 582 14.71 -23.38 -6.94
C LYS A 582 13.28 -23.80 -7.26
N TYR A 583 12.32 -23.24 -6.53
CA TYR A 583 10.90 -23.44 -6.80
C TYR A 583 10.15 -22.11 -6.76
N PHE A 584 9.63 -21.69 -7.92
CA PHE A 584 8.66 -20.60 -7.98
C PHE A 584 7.33 -21.12 -7.42
N ILE A 585 6.78 -20.41 -6.44
CA ILE A 585 5.54 -20.76 -5.74
C ILE A 585 4.46 -19.76 -6.12
N MET A 586 3.25 -20.28 -6.38
CA MET A 586 2.05 -19.46 -6.48
C MET A 586 0.84 -20.17 -5.89
N HIS A 587 0.18 -19.54 -4.94
CA HIS A 587 -1.03 -19.98 -4.28
C HIS A 587 -2.26 -19.45 -4.98
N THR A 588 -3.28 -20.31 -5.05
CA THR A 588 -4.52 -20.01 -5.76
C THR A 588 -5.72 -20.44 -4.90
N PRO A 589 -6.82 -19.67 -4.90
CA PRO A 589 -8.01 -19.99 -4.10
C PRO A 589 -8.82 -21.17 -4.69
N VAL A 590 -8.46 -21.68 -5.87
CA VAL A 590 -9.18 -22.72 -6.61
C VAL A 590 -8.19 -23.67 -7.28
N ASP A 591 -8.66 -24.76 -7.89
CA ASP A 591 -7.79 -25.71 -8.58
C ASP A 591 -7.13 -25.12 -9.84
N LEU A 592 -5.89 -25.55 -10.08
CA LEU A 592 -5.10 -25.28 -11.28
C LEU A 592 -5.36 -26.35 -12.34
N GLN A 593 -5.87 -25.95 -13.49
CA GLN A 593 -6.18 -26.83 -14.61
C GLN A 593 -5.07 -26.76 -15.68
N GLY A 594 -4.68 -27.89 -16.27
CA GLY A 594 -3.83 -27.86 -17.46
C GLY A 594 -4.65 -27.49 -18.70
N VAL A 595 -4.17 -26.58 -19.55
CA VAL A 595 -4.94 -26.15 -20.74
C VAL A 595 -4.81 -27.15 -21.89
N ASN A 596 -3.59 -27.59 -22.17
CA ASN A 596 -3.27 -28.56 -23.23
C ASN A 596 -2.46 -29.76 -22.67
N SER A 597 -2.58 -29.98 -21.38
CA SER A 597 -1.91 -31.06 -20.66
C SER A 597 -2.82 -31.60 -19.57
N SER A 598 -2.56 -32.85 -19.17
CA SER A 598 -3.21 -33.47 -18.02
C SER A 598 -2.30 -33.43 -16.80
N TRP A 599 -2.91 -33.47 -15.62
CA TRP A 599 -2.23 -33.69 -14.35
C TRP A 599 -2.06 -35.19 -14.10
N GLN A 600 -0.83 -35.62 -13.82
CA GLN A 600 -0.51 -36.97 -13.36
C GLN A 600 -0.44 -36.97 -11.83
N SER A 601 -1.27 -37.77 -11.17
CA SER A 601 -1.21 -37.96 -9.71
C SER A 601 0.08 -38.67 -9.33
N MET A 602 0.81 -38.09 -8.38
CA MET A 602 2.05 -38.64 -7.83
C MET A 602 1.79 -39.25 -6.46
N ALA A 603 0.98 -38.57 -5.65
CA ALA A 603 0.44 -39.01 -4.38
C ALA A 603 -0.92 -38.33 -4.15
N GLU A 604 -1.59 -38.65 -3.04
CA GLU A 604 -2.76 -37.88 -2.60
C GLU A 604 -2.34 -36.42 -2.36
N GLY A 605 -3.10 -35.48 -2.91
CA GLY A 605 -2.78 -34.06 -2.81
C GLY A 605 -1.56 -33.58 -3.60
N HIS A 606 -0.96 -34.42 -4.47
CA HIS A 606 0.24 -34.07 -5.25
C HIS A 606 0.15 -34.53 -6.70
N TRP A 607 0.35 -33.60 -7.63
CA TRP A 607 0.32 -33.86 -9.07
C TRP A 607 1.50 -33.21 -9.80
N LYS A 608 1.83 -33.77 -10.96
CA LYS A 608 2.83 -33.24 -11.91
C LYS A 608 2.22 -33.10 -13.31
N THR A 609 2.70 -32.13 -14.08
CA THR A 609 2.35 -32.00 -15.52
C THR A 609 3.57 -31.63 -16.36
N ASN A 610 3.48 -31.90 -17.66
CA ASN A 610 4.46 -31.49 -18.67
C ASN A 610 3.98 -30.27 -19.49
N GLY A 611 2.82 -29.70 -19.15
CA GLY A 611 2.28 -28.53 -19.85
C GLY A 611 2.71 -27.23 -19.20
N ASP A 612 3.09 -26.26 -20.03
CA ASP A 612 3.61 -24.96 -19.61
C ASP A 612 2.53 -23.88 -19.43
N ILE A 613 1.26 -24.22 -19.70
CA ILE A 613 0.12 -23.30 -19.59
C ILE A 613 -0.91 -23.90 -18.64
N LEU A 614 -1.15 -23.18 -17.55
CA LEU A 614 -2.11 -23.53 -16.52
C LEU A 614 -3.25 -22.50 -16.51
N LYS A 615 -4.44 -22.91 -16.06
CA LYS A 615 -5.61 -22.05 -15.91
C LYS A 615 -6.07 -22.06 -14.46
N VAL A 616 -6.28 -20.87 -13.92
CA VAL A 616 -7.02 -20.61 -12.68
C VAL A 616 -8.34 -19.98 -13.09
N GLU A 617 -9.47 -20.56 -12.67
CA GLU A 617 -10.80 -20.00 -12.94
C GLU A 617 -11.57 -19.94 -11.64
N ASN A 618 -11.75 -18.73 -11.11
CA ASN A 618 -12.42 -18.53 -9.83
C ASN A 618 -13.91 -18.24 -10.06
N ARG A 619 -14.75 -19.13 -9.53
CA ARG A 619 -16.22 -19.06 -9.54
C ARG A 619 -16.82 -19.08 -8.14
N ILE A 620 -16.01 -18.78 -7.12
CA ILE A 620 -16.49 -18.76 -5.74
C ILE A 620 -17.32 -17.48 -5.52
N ASP A 621 -18.55 -17.66 -5.06
CA ASP A 621 -19.52 -16.58 -4.84
C ASP A 621 -19.74 -15.71 -6.10
N GLN A 622 -19.42 -14.42 -6.06
CA GLN A 622 -19.59 -13.50 -7.19
C GLN A 622 -18.34 -13.39 -8.08
N ALA A 623 -17.25 -14.08 -7.72
CA ALA A 623 -16.02 -14.07 -8.50
C ALA A 623 -16.23 -14.73 -9.86
N HIS A 624 -15.58 -14.16 -10.87
CA HIS A 624 -15.57 -14.67 -12.23
C HIS A 624 -14.25 -14.34 -12.92
N GLY A 625 -13.17 -14.26 -12.15
CA GLY A 625 -11.82 -14.06 -12.65
C GLY A 625 -11.26 -15.32 -13.28
N GLN A 626 -10.49 -15.14 -14.34
CA GLN A 626 -9.67 -16.19 -14.93
C GLN A 626 -8.24 -15.69 -15.17
N MET A 627 -7.28 -16.58 -14.95
CA MET A 627 -5.87 -16.35 -15.21
C MET A 627 -5.28 -17.53 -15.96
N TYR A 628 -4.60 -17.25 -17.08
CA TYR A 628 -3.72 -18.20 -17.73
C TYR A 628 -2.27 -17.93 -17.31
N VAL A 629 -1.63 -18.93 -16.70
CA VAL A 629 -0.25 -18.86 -16.21
C VAL A 629 0.66 -19.56 -17.21
N HIS A 630 1.50 -18.79 -17.89
CA HIS A 630 2.49 -19.27 -18.85
C HIS A 630 3.86 -19.36 -18.17
N SER A 631 4.38 -20.58 -18.01
CA SER A 631 5.75 -20.81 -17.54
C SER A 631 6.73 -20.76 -18.72
N VAL A 632 7.28 -19.58 -18.99
CA VAL A 632 8.09 -19.30 -20.19
C VAL A 632 9.54 -19.75 -20.00
N PHE A 633 10.13 -19.43 -18.85
CA PHE A 633 11.45 -19.91 -18.43
C PHE A 633 11.39 -20.46 -17.00
N PRO A 634 12.25 -21.43 -16.65
CA PRO A 634 13.31 -22.02 -17.51
C PRO A 634 12.76 -23.03 -18.52
N GLN A 635 13.57 -23.38 -19.52
CA GLN A 635 13.18 -24.39 -20.52
C GLN A 635 13.14 -25.78 -19.89
N SER A 636 14.13 -26.10 -19.04
CA SER A 636 14.16 -27.31 -18.22
C SER A 636 13.51 -27.05 -16.86
N LYS A 637 12.33 -27.62 -16.63
CA LYS A 637 11.54 -27.41 -15.42
C LYS A 637 10.64 -28.60 -15.12
N GLU A 638 10.26 -28.74 -13.86
CA GLU A 638 9.15 -29.60 -13.42
C GLU A 638 8.01 -28.75 -12.89
N ILE A 639 6.77 -29.04 -13.29
CA ILE A 639 5.59 -28.31 -12.86
C ILE A 639 4.73 -29.22 -12.00
N HIS A 640 4.52 -28.80 -10.76
CA HIS A 640 3.74 -29.51 -9.76
C HIS A 640 2.58 -28.65 -9.28
N LYS A 641 1.51 -29.32 -8.85
CA LYS A 641 0.52 -28.71 -7.97
C LYS A 641 0.34 -29.56 -6.72
N TYR A 642 0.03 -28.88 -5.63
CA TYR A 642 -0.35 -29.46 -4.35
C TYR A 642 -1.68 -28.87 -3.94
N GLY A 643 -2.53 -29.62 -3.24
CA GLY A 643 -3.84 -29.11 -2.82
C GLY A 643 -4.93 -30.16 -2.69
N GLY A 644 -6.15 -29.69 -2.42
CA GLY A 644 -7.32 -30.53 -2.15
C GLY A 644 -7.49 -30.87 -0.66
N PRO A 645 -8.58 -31.55 -0.29
CA PRO A 645 -8.96 -31.79 1.11
C PRO A 645 -7.85 -32.39 1.95
N GLY A 646 -7.34 -31.63 2.92
CA GLY A 646 -6.23 -32.01 3.79
C GLY A 646 -4.82 -31.76 3.22
N TYR A 647 -4.69 -31.17 2.04
CA TYR A 647 -3.41 -30.84 1.38
C TYR A 647 -3.33 -29.40 0.90
N GLU A 648 -4.23 -28.55 1.40
CA GLU A 648 -4.26 -27.09 1.24
C GLU A 648 -2.91 -26.47 1.63
N TRP A 649 -2.23 -27.08 2.60
CA TRP A 649 -0.92 -26.69 3.10
C TRP A 649 0.05 -27.85 3.06
N VAL A 650 1.11 -27.70 2.27
CA VAL A 650 2.22 -28.64 2.19
C VAL A 650 3.55 -27.92 2.32
N TRP A 651 4.52 -28.59 2.95
CA TRP A 651 5.91 -28.15 2.95
C TRP A 651 6.53 -28.30 1.56
N ALA A 652 7.71 -27.69 1.36
CA ALA A 652 8.45 -27.78 0.10
C ALA A 652 8.78 -29.25 -0.31
N ASP A 653 8.91 -30.14 0.67
CA ASP A 653 9.13 -31.58 0.43
C ASP A 653 7.84 -32.36 0.11
N GLY A 654 6.69 -31.69 0.10
CA GLY A 654 5.37 -32.27 -0.20
C GLY A 654 4.69 -32.92 1.01
N SER A 655 5.28 -32.86 2.21
CA SER A 655 4.61 -33.33 3.42
C SER A 655 3.49 -32.39 3.86
N ARG A 656 2.38 -32.95 4.35
CA ARG A 656 1.21 -32.21 4.83
C ARG A 656 1.55 -31.40 6.08
N LEU A 657 1.02 -30.19 6.17
CA LEU A 657 0.92 -29.43 7.41
C LEU A 657 -0.29 -29.96 8.22
N ASP A 658 -0.08 -30.44 9.45
CA ASP A 658 -1.15 -30.99 10.28
C ASP A 658 -2.06 -29.88 10.81
N TYR A 659 -3.21 -29.65 10.18
CA TYR A 659 -4.22 -28.65 10.57
C TYR A 659 -5.63 -29.25 10.70
N ASP A 660 -6.50 -28.65 11.52
CA ASP A 660 -7.92 -28.99 11.58
C ASP A 660 -8.75 -28.06 10.65
N PRO A 661 -9.51 -28.57 9.67
CA PRO A 661 -10.30 -27.73 8.76
C PRO A 661 -11.57 -27.15 9.40
N SER A 662 -12.01 -27.63 10.56
CA SER A 662 -13.33 -27.34 11.14
C SER A 662 -13.45 -26.00 11.86
N GLU A 663 -12.33 -25.33 12.17
CA GLU A 663 -12.33 -24.02 12.81
C GLU A 663 -12.07 -22.86 11.82
N PHE A 664 -12.00 -23.12 10.50
CA PHE A 664 -11.95 -22.03 9.54
C PHE A 664 -13.29 -21.30 9.42
N THR A 665 -13.26 -19.96 9.51
CA THR A 665 -14.39 -19.14 9.07
C THR A 665 -14.61 -19.28 7.56
N GLU A 666 -15.83 -19.01 7.08
CA GLU A 666 -16.14 -19.06 5.65
C GLU A 666 -15.31 -18.06 4.82
N PHE A 667 -14.86 -16.95 5.43
CA PHE A 667 -13.95 -16.02 4.77
C PHE A 667 -12.53 -16.56 4.69
N ALA A 668 -12.02 -17.20 5.75
CA ALA A 668 -10.76 -17.93 5.65
C ALA A 668 -10.87 -18.90 4.47
N ALA A 669 -11.94 -19.69 4.35
CA ALA A 669 -12.15 -20.56 3.19
C ALA A 669 -12.16 -19.87 1.79
N TYR A 670 -12.49 -18.57 1.71
CA TYR A 670 -12.37 -17.79 0.45
C TYR A 670 -10.93 -17.39 0.11
N MET A 671 -10.10 -17.17 1.13
CA MET A 671 -8.71 -16.73 1.03
C MET A 671 -7.68 -17.81 1.42
N LEU A 672 -8.12 -19.02 1.76
CA LEU A 672 -7.25 -20.18 1.98
C LEU A 672 -6.83 -20.70 0.61
N SER A 673 -5.53 -20.89 0.44
CA SER A 673 -4.99 -21.57 -0.74
C SER A 673 -5.57 -22.97 -0.82
N ASN A 674 -6.43 -23.22 -1.81
CA ASN A 674 -6.86 -24.57 -2.12
C ASN A 674 -5.75 -25.34 -2.84
N HIS A 675 -4.99 -24.65 -3.70
CA HIS A 675 -3.90 -25.25 -4.46
C HIS A 675 -2.69 -24.33 -4.59
N THR A 676 -1.51 -24.95 -4.53
CA THR A 676 -0.20 -24.33 -4.69
C THR A 676 0.47 -24.86 -5.95
N LEU A 677 0.83 -23.97 -6.86
CA LEU A 677 1.71 -24.22 -8.00
C LEU A 677 3.17 -24.20 -7.55
N GLN A 678 3.96 -25.18 -7.99
CA GLN A 678 5.41 -25.12 -7.91
C GLN A 678 6.06 -25.38 -9.27
N ILE A 679 6.87 -24.43 -9.74
CA ILE A 679 7.73 -24.61 -10.92
C ILE A 679 9.15 -24.79 -10.42
N ARG A 680 9.70 -25.99 -10.57
CA ARG A 680 10.99 -26.41 -10.01
C ARG A 680 12.07 -26.45 -11.09
N SER A 681 13.26 -25.92 -10.78
CA SER A 681 14.41 -26.02 -11.69
C SER A 681 15.74 -25.84 -10.98
N GLN A 682 16.79 -26.40 -11.59
CA GLN A 682 18.18 -26.08 -11.27
C GLN A 682 18.63 -24.76 -11.89
N GLU A 683 17.92 -24.27 -12.91
CA GLU A 683 18.16 -22.92 -13.44
C GLU A 683 17.57 -21.85 -12.51
N GLY A 684 18.25 -20.73 -12.41
CA GLY A 684 17.87 -19.61 -11.54
C GLY A 684 16.98 -18.56 -12.19
N ARG A 685 16.64 -18.71 -13.47
CA ARG A 685 15.86 -17.73 -14.24
C ARG A 685 14.45 -18.22 -14.45
N PHE A 686 13.49 -17.61 -13.77
CA PHE A 686 12.07 -17.84 -14.00
C PHE A 686 11.48 -16.66 -14.75
N LEU A 687 10.64 -16.94 -15.74
CA LEU A 687 9.82 -15.93 -16.38
C LEU A 687 8.42 -16.50 -16.51
N THR A 688 7.49 -15.90 -15.78
CA THR A 688 6.09 -16.28 -15.77
C THR A 688 5.27 -15.12 -16.32
N VAL A 689 4.41 -15.39 -17.30
CA VAL A 689 3.46 -14.42 -17.85
C VAL A 689 2.06 -14.86 -17.50
N MET A 690 1.30 -14.01 -16.83
CA MET A 690 -0.06 -14.26 -16.40
C MET A 690 -1.02 -13.39 -17.21
N HIS A 691 -1.88 -14.01 -18.01
CA HIS A 691 -2.95 -13.34 -18.76
C HIS A 691 -4.23 -13.38 -17.93
N ILE A 692 -4.68 -12.21 -17.48
CA ILE A 692 -5.81 -12.08 -16.55
C ILE A 692 -7.03 -11.46 -17.25
N GLY A 693 -8.23 -11.87 -16.83
CA GLY A 693 -9.48 -11.30 -17.36
C GLY A 693 -10.73 -11.99 -16.82
N ASP A 694 -11.84 -11.75 -17.50
CA ASP A 694 -13.17 -12.24 -17.14
C ASP A 694 -13.37 -13.65 -17.70
N ALA A 695 -13.61 -14.61 -16.83
CA ALA A 695 -13.83 -16.01 -17.15
C ALA A 695 -15.03 -16.26 -18.10
N ASN A 696 -15.94 -15.29 -18.24
CA ASN A 696 -17.05 -15.37 -19.18
C ASN A 696 -16.66 -14.96 -20.60
N THR A 697 -15.58 -14.19 -20.78
CA THR A 697 -15.27 -13.50 -22.05
C THR A 697 -13.82 -13.63 -22.52
N ILE A 698 -12.86 -14.00 -21.67
CA ILE A 698 -11.42 -14.06 -21.99
C ILE A 698 -11.07 -15.11 -23.07
N GLY A 699 -11.94 -16.10 -23.28
CA GLY A 699 -11.69 -17.15 -24.28
C GLY A 699 -10.56 -18.10 -23.85
N GLY A 700 -9.62 -18.38 -24.75
CA GLY A 700 -8.45 -19.24 -24.52
C GLY A 700 -7.17 -18.46 -24.15
N PRO A 701 -6.07 -19.15 -23.79
CA PRO A 701 -4.82 -18.47 -23.48
C PRO A 701 -4.28 -17.73 -24.71
N THR A 702 -3.70 -16.56 -24.49
CA THR A 702 -2.99 -15.86 -25.57
C THR A 702 -1.69 -16.57 -25.96
N ALA A 703 -1.14 -16.25 -27.13
CA ALA A 703 0.19 -16.71 -27.51
C ALA A 703 1.25 -15.99 -26.68
N VAL A 704 2.07 -16.75 -25.95
CA VAL A 704 3.25 -16.23 -25.23
C VAL A 704 4.47 -17.03 -25.67
N THR A 705 5.47 -16.35 -26.22
CA THR A 705 6.70 -16.98 -26.71
C THR A 705 7.91 -16.40 -25.98
N GLY A 706 8.72 -17.28 -25.38
CA GLY A 706 10.00 -16.91 -24.80
C GLY A 706 11.00 -16.49 -25.88
N ILE A 707 11.66 -15.37 -25.66
CA ILE A 707 12.70 -14.85 -26.55
C ILE A 707 13.96 -14.58 -25.73
N GLU A 708 15.12 -14.93 -26.26
CA GLU A 708 16.38 -14.70 -25.56
C GLU A 708 17.57 -14.49 -26.51
N GLY A 709 18.54 -13.73 -26.03
CA GLY A 709 19.85 -13.52 -26.66
C GLY A 709 20.98 -13.84 -25.69
N SER A 710 22.19 -13.38 -25.97
CA SER A 710 23.35 -13.63 -25.09
C SER A 710 23.24 -12.92 -23.74
N GLU A 711 22.77 -11.67 -23.74
CA GLU A 711 22.75 -10.79 -22.55
C GLU A 711 21.35 -10.47 -22.03
N TRP A 712 20.30 -10.83 -22.77
CA TRP A 712 18.91 -10.47 -22.47
C TRP A 712 17.98 -11.67 -22.68
N PHE A 713 16.81 -11.62 -22.04
CA PHE A 713 15.72 -12.58 -22.22
C PHE A 713 14.38 -11.90 -21.95
N GLY A 714 13.29 -12.50 -22.38
CA GLY A 714 11.98 -11.89 -22.30
C GLY A 714 10.88 -12.72 -22.92
N ALA A 715 9.74 -12.08 -23.16
CA ALA A 715 8.58 -12.70 -23.78
C ALA A 715 7.96 -11.79 -24.84
N LEU A 716 7.51 -12.40 -25.95
CA LEU A 716 6.55 -11.82 -26.88
C LEU A 716 5.16 -12.32 -26.48
N ILE A 717 4.27 -11.39 -26.12
CA ILE A 717 2.95 -11.61 -25.53
C ILE A 717 1.88 -11.16 -26.53
N ASN A 718 0.94 -12.04 -26.82
CA ASN A 718 -0.19 -11.83 -27.74
C ASN A 718 0.23 -11.34 -29.13
N GLU A 719 1.49 -11.61 -29.52
CA GLU A 719 2.15 -11.03 -30.69
C GLU A 719 2.07 -9.48 -30.78
N LYS A 720 1.86 -8.80 -29.65
CA LYS A 720 1.61 -7.35 -29.59
C LYS A 720 2.46 -6.62 -28.57
N ARG A 721 3.02 -7.33 -27.59
CA ARG A 721 3.85 -6.73 -26.54
C ARG A 721 5.11 -7.55 -26.35
N ALA A 722 6.28 -6.91 -26.36
CA ALA A 722 7.55 -7.54 -26.04
C ALA A 722 8.09 -6.94 -24.75
N VAL A 723 8.40 -7.77 -23.76
CA VAL A 723 9.01 -7.34 -22.49
C VAL A 723 10.39 -7.99 -22.38
N LEU A 724 11.44 -7.19 -22.22
CA LEU A 724 12.84 -7.64 -22.21
C LEU A 724 13.56 -7.24 -20.94
N PHE A 725 14.30 -8.20 -20.37
CA PHE A 725 15.12 -8.08 -19.16
C PHE A 725 16.57 -8.45 -19.44
N SER A 726 17.48 -8.01 -18.57
CA SER A 726 18.88 -8.45 -18.59
C SER A 726 19.01 -9.87 -18.02
N LYS A 727 19.80 -10.73 -18.66
CA LYS A 727 20.13 -12.06 -18.12
C LYS A 727 21.03 -11.99 -16.87
N THR A 728 21.64 -10.84 -16.62
CA THR A 728 22.59 -10.60 -15.52
C THR A 728 22.19 -9.34 -14.76
N GLU A 729 22.87 -9.02 -13.65
CA GLU A 729 22.63 -7.76 -12.94
C GLU A 729 23.23 -6.53 -13.64
N LYS A 730 23.83 -6.70 -14.82
CA LYS A 730 24.42 -5.59 -15.59
C LYS A 730 23.36 -4.92 -16.45
N PRO A 731 23.36 -3.57 -16.53
CA PRO A 731 22.49 -2.85 -17.44
C PRO A 731 22.74 -3.23 -18.90
N LEU A 732 21.67 -3.30 -19.69
CA LEU A 732 21.74 -3.51 -21.14
C LEU A 732 22.26 -2.25 -21.84
N THR A 733 23.24 -2.41 -22.73
CA THR A 733 23.87 -1.28 -23.45
C THR A 733 23.95 -1.45 -24.96
N ASP A 734 24.17 -2.65 -25.49
CA ASP A 734 24.12 -2.90 -26.94
C ASP A 734 23.67 -4.33 -27.18
N PHE A 735 22.46 -4.50 -27.68
CA PHE A 735 21.91 -5.83 -27.89
C PHE A 735 20.95 -5.86 -29.07
N THR A 736 20.81 -7.06 -29.64
CA THR A 736 19.94 -7.31 -30.80
C THR A 736 18.95 -8.42 -30.47
N TYR A 737 17.71 -8.26 -30.91
CA TYR A 737 16.63 -9.23 -30.77
C TYR A 737 15.75 -9.25 -32.02
N THR A 738 15.07 -10.36 -32.27
CA THR A 738 14.22 -10.53 -33.45
C THR A 738 12.79 -10.78 -33.02
N ILE A 739 11.85 -10.08 -33.64
CA ILE A 739 10.42 -10.32 -33.49
C ILE A 739 9.88 -10.82 -34.83
N SER A 740 9.11 -11.91 -34.79
CA SER A 740 8.53 -12.56 -35.98
C SER A 740 7.01 -12.54 -35.90
N THR A 741 6.40 -11.37 -36.10
CA THR A 741 4.94 -11.23 -36.24
C THR A 741 4.59 -10.14 -37.24
N ASN A 742 3.44 -10.28 -37.90
CA ASN A 742 2.89 -9.24 -38.79
C ASN A 742 2.13 -8.15 -38.02
N ASN A 743 1.87 -8.36 -36.73
CA ASN A 743 1.21 -7.39 -35.87
C ASN A 743 2.14 -6.22 -35.54
N ARG A 744 1.56 -5.11 -35.08
CA ARG A 744 2.34 -4.07 -34.40
C ARG A 744 2.68 -4.54 -32.99
N VAL A 745 3.91 -4.26 -32.57
CA VAL A 745 4.41 -4.62 -31.25
C VAL A 745 4.81 -3.36 -30.49
N GLU A 746 4.38 -3.30 -29.23
CA GLU A 746 4.89 -2.41 -28.22
C GLU A 746 6.04 -3.09 -27.48
N HIS A 747 7.16 -2.41 -27.35
CA HIS A 747 8.38 -2.94 -26.78
C HIS A 747 8.66 -2.22 -25.47
N LEU A 748 8.68 -2.98 -24.37
CA LEU A 748 9.17 -2.55 -23.07
C LEU A 748 10.53 -3.18 -22.83
N VAL A 749 11.57 -2.37 -22.84
CA VAL A 749 12.94 -2.76 -22.51
C VAL A 749 13.26 -2.25 -21.11
N THR A 750 13.63 -3.15 -20.20
CA THR A 750 13.98 -2.81 -18.82
C THR A 750 15.46 -3.00 -18.54
N GLU A 751 15.92 -2.51 -17.39
CA GLU A 751 17.31 -2.69 -16.91
C GLU A 751 18.36 -2.10 -17.87
N LEU A 752 18.03 -0.95 -18.45
CA LEU A 752 18.95 -0.08 -19.16
C LEU A 752 19.69 0.82 -18.16
N LYS A 753 20.72 1.53 -18.61
CA LYS A 753 21.29 2.61 -17.79
C LYS A 753 20.29 3.76 -17.71
N PRO A 754 19.97 4.29 -16.52
CA PRO A 754 19.08 5.43 -16.37
C PRO A 754 19.57 6.69 -17.08
N ASP A 755 18.62 7.50 -17.59
CA ASP A 755 18.86 8.82 -18.16
C ASP A 755 19.91 8.82 -19.29
N GLN A 756 19.99 7.74 -20.08
CA GLN A 756 20.92 7.60 -21.20
C GLN A 756 20.19 7.60 -22.53
N LEU A 757 20.81 8.20 -23.56
CA LEU A 757 20.31 8.14 -24.91
C LEU A 757 20.56 6.75 -25.52
N TYR A 758 19.52 6.17 -26.12
CA TYR A 758 19.59 4.94 -26.89
C TYR A 758 19.09 5.17 -28.32
N SER A 759 19.76 4.54 -29.28
CA SER A 759 19.29 4.41 -30.66
C SER A 759 18.66 3.04 -30.84
N VAL A 760 17.40 3.01 -31.27
CA VAL A 760 16.70 1.79 -31.64
C VAL A 760 16.73 1.67 -33.15
N MET A 761 17.34 0.60 -33.66
CA MET A 761 17.45 0.28 -35.07
C MET A 761 16.51 -0.89 -35.40
N LYS A 762 15.86 -0.86 -36.56
CA LYS A 762 15.10 -1.98 -37.11
C LYS A 762 15.64 -2.35 -38.50
N ASN A 763 16.03 -3.60 -38.68
CA ASN A 763 16.62 -4.13 -39.91
C ASN A 763 17.78 -3.24 -40.43
N GLY A 764 18.60 -2.71 -39.51
CA GLY A 764 19.73 -1.83 -39.82
C GLY A 764 19.39 -0.36 -40.06
N ASN A 765 18.12 0.03 -40.06
CA ASN A 765 17.68 1.43 -40.19
C ASN A 765 17.31 2.02 -38.82
N LEU A 766 17.63 3.29 -38.58
CA LEU A 766 17.21 3.98 -37.36
C LEU A 766 15.68 4.06 -37.30
N LEU A 767 15.10 3.48 -36.25
CA LEU A 767 13.68 3.59 -35.95
C LEU A 767 13.42 4.87 -35.14
N LEU A 768 14.13 5.02 -34.02
CA LEU A 768 14.02 6.19 -33.14
C LEU A 768 15.24 6.32 -32.23
N ASN A 769 15.47 7.54 -31.75
CA ASN A 769 16.33 7.80 -30.61
C ASN A 769 15.44 8.12 -29.40
N VAL A 770 15.77 7.54 -28.25
CA VAL A 770 14.97 7.66 -27.03
C VAL A 770 15.88 7.61 -25.82
N THR A 771 15.62 8.48 -24.85
CA THR A 771 16.30 8.47 -23.57
C THR A 771 15.59 7.49 -22.65
N SER A 772 16.34 6.61 -21.99
CA SER A 772 15.79 5.76 -20.93
C SER A 772 15.27 6.60 -19.78
N SER A 773 14.22 6.13 -19.10
CA SER A 773 13.72 6.76 -17.88
C SER A 773 14.79 6.78 -16.77
N SER A 774 14.50 7.51 -15.68
CA SER A 774 15.29 7.48 -14.44
C SER A 774 15.37 6.08 -13.82
N GLU A 775 14.51 5.16 -14.25
CA GLU A 775 14.40 3.79 -13.78
C GLU A 775 15.03 2.78 -14.75
N GLY A 776 15.65 3.27 -15.83
CA GLY A 776 16.33 2.41 -16.81
C GLY A 776 15.37 1.61 -17.67
N THR A 777 14.26 2.21 -18.09
CA THR A 777 13.29 1.60 -19.02
C THR A 777 13.17 2.43 -20.30
N ILE A 778 12.78 1.78 -21.39
CA ILE A 778 12.32 2.41 -22.62
C ILE A 778 11.06 1.67 -23.08
N ILE A 779 10.01 2.44 -23.39
CA ILE A 779 8.82 1.95 -24.09
C ILE A 779 8.74 2.57 -25.49
N PHE A 780 8.50 1.75 -26.51
CA PHE A 780 8.27 2.26 -27.87
C PHE A 780 7.37 1.35 -28.70
N ASN A 781 6.80 1.92 -29.76
CA ASN A 781 5.87 1.25 -30.64
C ASN A 781 6.43 1.17 -32.07
N ASP A 782 6.37 0.00 -32.70
CA ASP A 782 6.72 -0.12 -34.12
C ASP A 782 5.52 0.16 -35.04
N ILE A 783 5.57 1.30 -35.73
CA ILE A 783 4.50 1.79 -36.61
C ILE A 783 4.53 1.08 -37.99
N ALA A 784 5.63 0.42 -38.36
CA ALA A 784 5.85 -0.18 -39.69
C ALA A 784 5.94 -1.72 -39.66
N GLY A 785 4.97 -2.39 -39.02
CA GLY A 785 4.81 -3.86 -38.95
C GLY A 785 5.95 -4.60 -38.22
N ALA A 786 5.69 -5.25 -37.08
CA ALA A 786 6.74 -5.60 -36.12
C ALA A 786 7.78 -6.65 -36.56
N ASN A 787 7.57 -7.32 -37.69
CA ASN A 787 8.52 -8.32 -38.19
C ASN A 787 9.88 -7.68 -38.49
N GLY A 788 10.92 -8.11 -37.79
CA GLY A 788 12.26 -7.61 -38.02
C GLY A 788 13.23 -7.87 -36.88
N GLN A 789 14.49 -7.56 -37.18
CA GLN A 789 15.58 -7.54 -36.22
C GLN A 789 15.72 -6.13 -35.64
N TYR A 790 15.63 -6.02 -34.33
CA TYR A 790 15.82 -4.80 -33.57
C TYR A 790 17.20 -4.80 -32.93
N ARG A 791 17.90 -3.66 -32.99
CA ARG A 791 19.12 -3.43 -32.21
C ARG A 791 18.93 -2.18 -31.36
N VAL A 792 19.15 -2.32 -30.06
CA VAL A 792 19.09 -1.21 -29.10
C VAL A 792 20.52 -0.96 -28.64
N VAL A 793 21.04 0.23 -28.93
CA VAL A 793 22.42 0.60 -28.64
C VAL A 793 22.47 1.92 -27.89
N GLN A 794 23.19 1.94 -26.77
CA GLN A 794 23.47 3.14 -25.99
C GLN A 794 24.33 4.06 -26.86
N GLY A 795 23.84 5.28 -27.09
CA GLY A 795 24.61 6.29 -27.79
C GLY A 795 25.84 6.66 -26.97
N THR A 796 26.98 6.85 -27.62
CA THR A 796 28.07 7.62 -27.03
C THR A 796 27.71 9.09 -27.23
N THR A 797 27.59 9.85 -26.14
CA THR A 797 27.67 11.31 -26.21
C THR A 797 29.08 11.67 -26.66
N THR A 798 29.31 11.69 -27.98
CA THR A 798 30.45 12.41 -28.52
C THR A 798 30.07 13.87 -28.47
N SER A 799 30.76 14.63 -27.61
CA SER A 799 30.70 16.08 -27.62
C SER A 799 31.20 16.57 -28.98
N VAL A 800 30.29 16.77 -29.92
CA VAL A 800 30.52 17.59 -31.10
C VAL A 800 29.74 18.86 -30.83
N GLU A 801 30.45 19.97 -30.60
CA GLU A 801 29.88 21.31 -30.65
C GLU A 801 29.24 21.51 -32.02
N GLY A 802 27.94 21.29 -32.05
CA GLY A 802 27.04 21.47 -33.17
C GLY A 802 25.66 21.39 -32.56
N THR A 803 25.20 22.52 -32.02
CA THR A 803 23.90 22.71 -31.38
C THR A 803 22.76 22.16 -32.24
N HIS A 804 22.35 20.94 -31.96
CA HIS A 804 20.97 20.49 -32.14
C HIS A 804 20.54 19.96 -30.79
N GLU A 805 20.06 20.88 -29.95
CA GLU A 805 19.34 20.57 -28.73
C GLU A 805 18.25 19.52 -29.03
N HIS A 806 18.16 18.49 -28.20
CA HIS A 806 17.01 17.60 -28.13
C HIS A 806 15.83 18.37 -27.53
N THR A 807 15.16 19.16 -28.33
CA THR A 807 13.87 19.74 -27.94
C THR A 807 12.80 18.67 -28.13
N ILE A 808 12.13 18.27 -27.03
CA ILE A 808 10.73 17.86 -27.12
C ILE A 808 10.07 18.94 -28.00
N PRO A 809 9.43 18.57 -29.13
CA PRO A 809 8.85 19.56 -30.01
C PRO A 809 7.96 20.46 -29.17
N SER A 810 8.27 21.75 -29.07
CA SER A 810 7.40 22.70 -28.36
C SER A 810 6.11 22.95 -29.15
N GLU A 811 6.11 22.56 -30.42
CA GLU A 811 5.02 22.81 -31.36
C GLU A 811 4.72 21.58 -32.22
N ILE A 812 3.50 21.55 -32.75
CA ILE A 812 3.06 20.52 -33.70
C ILE A 812 3.76 20.74 -35.04
N GLY A 813 4.56 19.77 -35.47
CA GLY A 813 5.24 19.74 -36.77
C GLY A 813 4.53 18.82 -37.77
N LEU A 814 4.56 19.17 -39.06
CA LEU A 814 4.07 18.32 -40.15
C LEU A 814 4.77 18.70 -41.45
N SER A 815 5.50 17.75 -42.02
CA SER A 815 6.23 17.88 -43.28
C SER A 815 6.27 16.54 -44.02
N ASN A 816 6.77 16.54 -45.25
CA ASN A 816 7.04 15.31 -45.97
C ASN A 816 8.27 15.45 -46.89
N TYR A 817 8.93 14.33 -47.19
CA TYR A 817 10.00 14.28 -48.18
C TYR A 817 10.07 12.90 -48.87
N PRO A 818 10.26 12.84 -50.20
CA PRO A 818 10.32 13.97 -51.14
C PRO A 818 8.95 14.64 -51.35
N ASN A 819 8.94 15.88 -51.87
CA ASN A 819 7.75 16.60 -52.31
C ASN A 819 8.14 17.55 -53.47
N PRO A 820 7.73 17.32 -54.73
CA PRO A 820 6.87 16.23 -55.20
C PRO A 820 7.50 14.84 -55.01
N PHE A 821 6.66 13.79 -54.93
CA PHE A 821 7.11 12.41 -54.74
C PHE A 821 6.56 11.46 -55.81
N ASN A 822 7.23 10.32 -56.03
CA ASN A 822 6.80 9.29 -56.99
C ASN A 822 7.37 7.89 -56.63
N PRO A 823 6.54 6.87 -56.31
CA PRO A 823 5.17 6.96 -55.80
C PRO A 823 5.13 7.08 -54.26
N THR A 824 6.28 7.05 -53.57
CA THR A 824 6.37 7.04 -52.10
C THR A 824 6.91 8.35 -51.52
N THR A 825 6.38 8.77 -50.37
CA THR A 825 6.89 9.89 -49.57
C THR A 825 6.87 9.53 -48.09
N THR A 826 7.87 10.02 -47.35
CA THR A 826 7.91 9.91 -45.90
C THR A 826 7.31 11.17 -45.30
N VAL A 827 6.20 11.01 -44.58
CA VAL A 827 5.56 12.05 -43.78
C VAL A 827 6.23 12.09 -42.42
N GLN A 828 6.77 13.24 -42.03
CA GLN A 828 7.31 13.48 -40.70
C GLN A 828 6.35 14.41 -39.93
N PHE A 829 6.09 14.10 -38.67
CA PHE A 829 5.24 14.92 -37.82
C PHE A 829 5.70 14.91 -36.37
N ASP A 830 5.44 16.00 -35.66
CA ASP A 830 5.88 16.19 -34.28
C ASP A 830 4.68 16.31 -33.34
N VAL A 831 4.75 15.61 -32.21
CA VAL A 831 3.74 15.55 -31.17
C VAL A 831 4.34 16.21 -29.92
N PRO A 832 3.87 17.40 -29.51
CA PRO A 832 4.48 18.14 -28.41
C PRO A 832 4.08 17.61 -27.02
N MET A 833 2.94 16.91 -26.93
CA MET A 833 2.41 16.31 -25.71
C MET A 833 1.67 15.03 -26.05
N GLN A 834 1.64 14.08 -25.12
CA GLN A 834 0.89 12.83 -25.31
C GLN A 834 -0.58 13.09 -25.66
N GLY A 835 -1.14 12.34 -26.59
CA GLY A 835 -2.55 12.48 -26.96
C GLY A 835 -2.99 11.65 -28.15
N GLN A 836 -4.27 11.75 -28.48
CA GLN A 836 -4.86 11.07 -29.62
C GLN A 836 -4.47 11.78 -30.92
N VAL A 837 -3.66 11.11 -31.73
CA VAL A 837 -3.14 11.54 -33.02
C VAL A 837 -3.90 10.89 -34.16
N GLN A 838 -4.39 11.67 -35.11
CA GLN A 838 -4.94 11.20 -36.38
C GLN A 838 -4.20 11.86 -37.54
N LEU A 839 -3.60 11.05 -38.41
CA LEU A 839 -2.96 11.51 -39.64
C LEU A 839 -3.67 10.90 -40.84
N ALA A 840 -4.17 11.75 -41.74
CA ALA A 840 -4.92 11.33 -42.91
C ALA A 840 -4.62 12.19 -44.13
N ILE A 841 -4.91 11.65 -45.31
CA ILE A 841 -4.70 12.26 -46.61
C ILE A 841 -6.05 12.59 -47.22
N PHE A 842 -6.18 13.80 -47.73
CA PHE A 842 -7.37 14.31 -48.40
C PHE A 842 -7.04 14.77 -49.82
N ASN A 843 -8.00 14.64 -50.74
CA ASN A 843 -7.88 15.24 -52.07
C ASN A 843 -8.24 16.74 -52.04
N THR A 844 -8.16 17.41 -53.19
CA THR A 844 -8.46 18.85 -53.30
C THR A 844 -9.93 19.20 -53.05
N GLN A 845 -10.85 18.23 -53.11
CA GLN A 845 -12.25 18.38 -52.72
C GLN A 845 -12.49 18.15 -51.21
N GLY A 846 -11.44 17.87 -50.43
CA GLY A 846 -11.55 17.58 -49.00
C GLY A 846 -12.10 16.18 -48.69
N GLN A 847 -12.15 15.28 -49.68
CA GLN A 847 -12.55 13.89 -49.48
C GLN A 847 -11.36 13.08 -48.95
N LEU A 848 -11.63 12.19 -48.00
CA LEU A 848 -10.63 11.31 -47.40
C LEU A 848 -10.12 10.30 -48.45
N VAL A 849 -8.83 10.35 -48.73
CA VAL A 849 -8.13 9.42 -49.63
C VAL A 849 -7.59 8.23 -48.84
N ARG A 850 -6.87 8.51 -47.74
CA ARG A 850 -6.29 7.47 -46.90
C ARG A 850 -6.14 7.90 -45.45
N LYS A 851 -6.44 7.02 -44.49
CA LYS A 851 -5.99 7.21 -43.10
C LYS A 851 -4.60 6.58 -42.97
N LEU A 852 -3.61 7.36 -42.56
CA LEU A 852 -2.25 6.87 -42.32
C LEU A 852 -2.07 6.42 -40.87
N LEU A 853 -2.62 7.16 -39.91
CA LEU A 853 -2.51 6.86 -38.49
C LEU A 853 -3.77 7.31 -37.73
N THR A 854 -4.18 6.55 -36.72
CA THR A 854 -5.14 6.96 -35.70
C THR A 854 -4.76 6.24 -34.41
N ASP A 855 -4.11 6.94 -33.49
CA ASP A 855 -3.47 6.31 -32.32
C ASP A 855 -3.21 7.29 -31.17
N ASN A 856 -2.98 6.82 -29.95
CA ASN A 856 -2.47 7.63 -28.85
C ASN A 856 -0.94 7.60 -28.87
N LEU A 857 -0.30 8.73 -29.16
CA LEU A 857 1.16 8.84 -29.20
C LEU A 857 1.68 9.67 -28.03
N THR A 858 2.89 9.37 -27.55
CA THR A 858 3.64 10.18 -26.60
C THR A 858 4.22 11.43 -27.27
N ALA A 859 4.86 12.32 -26.50
CA ALA A 859 5.56 13.45 -27.08
C ALA A 859 6.80 12.98 -27.85
N GLY A 860 6.98 13.44 -29.09
CA GLY A 860 8.11 13.03 -29.93
C GLY A 860 7.90 13.33 -31.42
N SER A 861 8.93 13.02 -32.21
CA SER A 861 8.93 13.14 -33.67
C SER A 861 8.73 11.77 -34.31
N TYR A 862 7.78 11.67 -35.24
CA TYR A 862 7.35 10.43 -35.87
C TYR A 862 7.47 10.50 -37.39
N ARG A 863 7.61 9.33 -38.03
CA ARG A 863 7.69 9.19 -39.49
C ARG A 863 6.76 8.08 -39.95
N ILE A 864 6.03 8.33 -41.04
CA ILE A 864 5.18 7.33 -41.69
C ILE A 864 5.28 7.44 -43.21
N GLU A 865 5.34 6.32 -43.91
CA GLU A 865 5.40 6.31 -45.37
C GLU A 865 3.99 6.27 -45.99
N TRP A 866 3.78 7.05 -47.05
CA TRP A 866 2.63 6.89 -47.93
C TRP A 866 3.09 6.45 -49.32
N ASP A 867 2.52 5.35 -49.84
CA ASP A 867 2.85 4.74 -51.13
C ASP A 867 1.99 5.22 -52.31
N GLY A 868 1.29 6.35 -52.13
CA GLY A 868 0.46 6.94 -53.18
C GLY A 868 -0.85 6.19 -53.46
N LYS A 869 -1.28 5.25 -52.59
CA LYS A 869 -2.56 4.54 -52.73
C LYS A 869 -3.64 5.07 -51.78
N ASP A 870 -4.90 4.94 -52.17
CA ASP A 870 -6.07 5.19 -51.33
C ASP A 870 -6.36 4.04 -50.35
N ASN A 871 -7.41 4.18 -49.53
CA ASN A 871 -7.85 3.16 -48.57
C ASN A 871 -8.28 1.83 -49.21
N SER A 872 -8.59 1.80 -50.51
CA SER A 872 -8.97 0.58 -51.25
C SER A 872 -7.75 -0.09 -51.91
N GLY A 873 -6.54 0.43 -51.69
CA GLY A 873 -5.32 -0.05 -52.31
C GLY A 873 -5.16 0.36 -53.78
N ILE A 874 -6.01 1.26 -54.29
CA ILE A 874 -5.94 1.77 -55.66
C ILE A 874 -4.97 2.95 -55.70
N ARG A 875 -4.14 3.04 -56.76
CA ARG A 875 -3.22 4.17 -56.94
C ARG A 875 -4.01 5.48 -57.07
N ALA A 876 -3.66 6.45 -56.24
CA ALA A 876 -4.19 7.81 -56.32
C ALA A 876 -3.69 8.50 -57.60
N ALA A 877 -4.50 9.40 -58.16
CA ALA A 877 -4.13 10.14 -59.37
C ALA A 877 -2.97 11.11 -59.08
N SER A 878 -2.12 11.41 -60.07
CA SER A 878 -1.13 12.49 -59.93
C SER A 878 -1.83 13.82 -59.64
N GLY A 879 -1.28 14.62 -58.74
CA GLY A 879 -1.90 15.87 -58.31
C GLY A 879 -1.57 16.26 -56.89
N ALA A 880 -2.18 17.35 -56.43
CA ALA A 880 -2.04 17.83 -55.07
C ALA A 880 -2.97 17.08 -54.10
N TYR A 881 -2.46 16.80 -52.90
CA TYR A 881 -3.16 16.20 -51.78
C TYR A 881 -2.85 17.00 -50.51
N PHE A 882 -3.66 16.81 -49.47
CA PHE A 882 -3.46 17.42 -48.16
C PHE A 882 -3.29 16.36 -47.10
N LEU A 883 -2.13 16.35 -46.45
CA LEU A 883 -1.96 15.71 -45.16
C LEU A 883 -2.68 16.53 -44.11
N ARG A 884 -3.40 15.87 -43.22
CA ARG A 884 -4.03 16.48 -42.05
C ARG A 884 -3.67 15.66 -40.83
N LEU A 885 -2.94 16.31 -39.92
CA LEU A 885 -2.63 15.85 -38.58
C LEU A 885 -3.64 16.45 -37.62
N LYS A 886 -4.19 15.65 -36.72
CA LYS A 886 -5.02 16.07 -35.59
C LYS A 886 -4.41 15.49 -34.32
N ILE A 887 -4.20 16.30 -33.30
CA ILE A 887 -3.66 15.88 -32.00
C ILE A 887 -4.59 16.46 -30.93
N ASN A 888 -5.33 15.61 -30.21
CA ASN A 888 -6.39 16.03 -29.30
C ASN A 888 -7.34 17.05 -30.00
N ASN A 889 -7.32 18.30 -29.56
CA ASN A 889 -8.14 19.39 -30.11
C ASN A 889 -7.45 20.23 -31.21
N PHE A 890 -6.17 19.97 -31.50
CA PHE A 890 -5.40 20.72 -32.50
C PHE A 890 -5.41 20.02 -33.86
N SER A 891 -5.34 20.80 -34.96
CA SER A 891 -5.16 20.25 -36.31
C SER A 891 -4.20 21.09 -37.14
N LYS A 892 -3.32 20.41 -37.90
CA LYS A 892 -2.38 20.99 -38.85
C LYS A 892 -2.52 20.29 -40.19
N SER A 893 -2.48 21.05 -41.29
CA SER A 893 -2.53 20.48 -42.65
C SER A 893 -1.31 20.88 -43.47
N HIS A 894 -0.83 19.99 -44.34
CA HIS A 894 0.33 20.20 -45.21
C HIS A 894 0.03 19.69 -46.62
N MET A 895 0.32 20.50 -47.65
CA MET A 895 0.06 20.12 -49.03
C MET A 895 1.23 19.29 -49.59
N ILE A 896 0.90 18.18 -50.26
CA ILE A 896 1.87 17.27 -50.89
C ILE A 896 1.50 17.03 -52.35
N VAL A 897 2.50 16.82 -53.21
CA VAL A 897 2.29 16.65 -54.66
C VAL A 897 2.78 15.27 -55.10
N LEU A 898 1.85 14.44 -55.58
CA LEU A 898 2.17 13.15 -56.22
C LEU A 898 2.48 13.39 -57.70
N ALA A 899 3.74 13.17 -58.08
CA ALA A 899 4.20 13.18 -59.47
C ALA A 899 4.15 11.77 -60.07
N LYS A 900 3.95 11.71 -61.39
CA LYS A 900 3.88 10.45 -62.14
C LYS A 900 5.25 9.99 -62.60
#